data_AF-A0A1I8JF55-F1
#
_entry.id   AF-A0A1I8JF55-F1
#
_cell.length_a   1.000
_cell.length_b   1.000
_cell.length_c   1.000
_cell.angle_alpha   90.00
_cell.angle_beta   90.00
_cell.angle_gamma   90.00
#
_symmetry.space_group_name_H-M   'P 1'
#
loop_
_entity.id
_entity.type
_entity.pdbx_description
1 polymer ?
#
loop_
_entity_poly.entity_id
_entity_poly.type
_entity_poly.pdbx_seq_one_letter_code
_entity_poly.pdbx_strand_id
1 'polypeptide(L)'
;MNAELLVVITLLCRTASSQLNWAVQRDDLSEYKLDSSVAGVRSDLECATLARPQHQAIKFDRERYTCRLYSCQLGTSGCRKCRNARNSTLPLLLVRQLDELGRTCWRTFQHRVDGSVDFYRNWTNYLTEFGQGEDRNYWMGLEAIHQLTRAGDRRVRWEMSDWNGTRYWWEDANFAVQDASQGYRVSVGEPEVSRSNVATCSHTVGAYMNNAMFSTQDKDQDTWSSNCAVTYQGAWWYGSCHCFNPNGRYFTPPAAFYLSEPLWADGLTFSSPGIGYPLNHYYSMKTFECMSNLVPQALWSSLPGSRQGAGAFAKHQQTNNQFSPVDYVVLGVFLTASLAVGIVASFIGRRKGNADDGSAGSDEKEEFVMGGRKQQVIPVALSLLVSFNSAILILGGPAEIYFNGTMYVLSIFGEQIGCVLAALIFVPVFYQLRLTSSFEYLELRFKSRLVRLMGNFLFLISNVIYMGLALYAPATALQYVSNGAIPVEASIAVSGVICTFYTAWGGLKAVIWTDVFQSVVMTAGILAIIIRGLIDLGGIGNVWQISYKYGRIEFDNLDPRVRHTVWGLVVNGIAYSSTFGVSQASVQRYCSVKTMRQAQLSVVLASLGAIFFVVSSCLAGLIIFAYYANVACDPSAAGWIEDSNQIVPFYVMENLSIPVVPGLFIASLFAGALSSVSSSLSALAATTWEDFFKPYWCLNATEAKATWINRLFSGYREEVDEAFINPYFVRFYKFLSRSCNINLMRATPSNAVQPVDDAEAIEVSELSKQSNSPSRQGDDEPKPVNQSEDEVQPGEVTDEPKREGQSGEEDRPVADKKTD
;
A
#
# COMPACT_ATOMS: atom_id res chain seq x y z
N MET A 1 33.26 -11.40 3.47
CA MET A 1 31.86 -11.57 3.94
C MET A 1 30.79 -11.10 2.95
N ASN A 2 31.10 -10.79 1.68
CA ASN A 2 30.15 -10.17 0.74
C ASN A 2 29.84 -10.97 -0.54
N ALA A 3 30.37 -12.19 -0.70
CA ALA A 3 30.05 -13.05 -1.85
C ALA A 3 28.96 -14.10 -1.50
N GLU A 4 29.03 -14.66 -0.29
CA GLU A 4 28.04 -15.61 0.25
C GLU A 4 26.63 -14.99 0.36
N LEU A 5 26.53 -13.71 0.76
CA LEU A 5 25.24 -13.01 0.89
C LEU A 5 24.58 -12.77 -0.48
N LEU A 6 25.38 -12.50 -1.52
CA LEU A 6 24.86 -12.31 -2.87
C LEU A 6 24.44 -13.64 -3.49
N VAL A 7 25.14 -14.74 -3.19
CA VAL A 7 24.75 -16.10 -3.63
C VAL A 7 23.49 -16.56 -2.90
N VAL A 8 23.34 -16.27 -1.60
CA VAL A 8 22.11 -16.55 -0.83
C VAL A 8 20.94 -15.67 -1.30
N ILE A 9 21.16 -14.39 -1.60
CA ILE A 9 20.11 -13.52 -2.18
C ILE A 9 19.78 -13.96 -3.61
N THR A 10 20.74 -14.45 -4.39
CA THR A 10 20.47 -14.95 -5.76
C THR A 10 19.82 -16.33 -5.76
N LEU A 11 20.09 -17.19 -4.76
CA LEU A 11 19.40 -18.46 -4.55
C LEU A 11 18.01 -18.28 -3.94
N LEU A 12 17.81 -17.30 -3.05
CA LEU A 12 16.50 -16.89 -2.55
C LEU A 12 15.68 -16.19 -3.65
N CYS A 13 16.30 -15.38 -4.52
CA CYS A 13 15.64 -14.81 -5.69
C CYS A 13 15.35 -15.83 -6.79
N ARG A 14 16.21 -16.85 -6.98
CA ARG A 14 15.95 -17.96 -7.93
C ARG A 14 14.93 -18.97 -7.44
N THR A 15 14.74 -19.11 -6.12
CA THR A 15 13.65 -19.91 -5.54
C THR A 15 12.35 -19.11 -5.40
N ALA A 16 12.41 -17.77 -5.39
CA ALA A 16 11.25 -16.90 -5.52
C ALA A 16 10.67 -16.85 -6.96
N SER A 17 11.42 -17.27 -7.97
CA SER A 17 11.01 -17.21 -9.38
C SER A 17 10.39 -18.51 -9.93
N SER A 18 10.08 -19.47 -9.07
CA SER A 18 9.22 -20.63 -9.42
C SER A 18 8.16 -20.94 -8.37
N GLN A 19 7.95 -20.04 -7.40
CA GLN A 19 6.84 -20.12 -6.46
C GLN A 19 5.53 -19.91 -7.23
N LEU A 20 4.79 -20.99 -7.36
CA LEU A 20 3.44 -21.05 -7.89
C LEU A 20 2.60 -19.96 -7.20
N ASN A 21 2.19 -18.92 -7.92
CA ASN A 21 1.28 -17.90 -7.38
C ASN A 21 -0.05 -18.58 -7.04
N TRP A 22 -0.39 -18.77 -5.76
CA TRP A 22 -1.67 -19.33 -5.32
C TRP A 22 -2.58 -18.21 -4.83
N ALA A 23 -3.84 -18.22 -5.25
CA ALA A 23 -4.86 -17.28 -4.80
C ALA A 23 -6.02 -18.01 -4.12
N VAL A 24 -6.52 -17.44 -3.03
CA VAL A 24 -7.69 -17.98 -2.33
C VAL A 24 -8.95 -17.60 -3.09
N GLN A 25 -9.70 -18.59 -3.57
CA GLN A 25 -10.94 -18.39 -4.32
C GLN A 25 -11.98 -19.45 -3.93
N ARG A 26 -13.27 -19.09 -3.99
CA ARG A 26 -14.37 -20.06 -3.92
C ARG A 26 -14.63 -20.65 -5.28
N ASP A 27 -14.68 -21.97 -5.36
CA ASP A 27 -14.86 -22.67 -6.63
C ASP A 27 -15.65 -23.97 -6.49
N ASP A 28 -16.22 -24.43 -7.60
CA ASP A 28 -16.96 -25.69 -7.65
C ASP A 28 -16.00 -26.87 -7.80
N LEU A 29 -15.93 -27.71 -6.78
CA LEU A 29 -15.13 -28.94 -6.79
C LEU A 29 -15.54 -29.92 -7.88
N SER A 30 -16.74 -29.81 -8.46
CA SER A 30 -17.17 -30.67 -9.57
C SER A 30 -16.34 -30.46 -10.85
N GLU A 31 -15.68 -29.32 -11.00
CA GLU A 31 -14.79 -29.01 -12.13
C GLU A 31 -13.38 -29.61 -11.95
N TYR A 32 -13.06 -30.06 -10.74
CA TYR A 32 -11.76 -30.55 -10.33
C TYR A 32 -11.75 -32.07 -10.13
N LYS A 33 -10.62 -32.72 -10.45
CA LYS A 33 -10.36 -34.12 -10.13
C LYS A 33 -9.41 -34.17 -8.94
N LEU A 34 -9.75 -34.95 -7.93
CA LEU A 34 -8.85 -35.22 -6.82
C LEU A 34 -7.73 -36.15 -7.29
N ASP A 35 -6.50 -35.67 -7.29
CA ASP A 35 -5.33 -36.46 -7.69
C ASP A 35 -4.72 -37.19 -6.49
N SER A 36 -4.61 -36.50 -5.36
CA SER A 36 -4.01 -37.07 -4.15
C SER A 36 -4.47 -36.38 -2.87
N SER A 37 -4.38 -37.11 -1.77
CA SER A 37 -4.67 -36.63 -0.42
C SER A 37 -3.51 -37.01 0.50
N VAL A 38 -2.85 -36.01 1.08
CA VAL A 38 -1.68 -36.16 1.94
C VAL A 38 -2.07 -35.82 3.38
N ALA A 39 -1.77 -36.71 4.33
CA ALA A 39 -2.03 -36.49 5.76
C ALA A 39 -0.79 -35.96 6.49
N GLY A 40 -0.98 -35.34 7.66
CA GLY A 40 0.11 -34.83 8.50
C GLY A 40 0.61 -33.43 8.12
N VAL A 41 -0.12 -32.73 7.25
CA VAL A 41 0.22 -31.38 6.78
C VAL A 41 -0.28 -30.35 7.81
N ARG A 42 0.57 -29.38 8.19
CA ARG A 42 0.30 -28.46 9.30
C ARG A 42 -0.21 -27.09 8.86
N SER A 43 -0.05 -26.73 7.58
CA SER A 43 -0.52 -25.46 7.04
C SER A 43 -0.93 -25.57 5.56
N ASP A 44 -1.71 -24.59 5.12
CA ASP A 44 -2.04 -24.35 3.71
C ASP A 44 -0.82 -24.01 2.86
N LEU A 45 0.17 -23.29 3.42
CA LEU A 45 1.44 -23.03 2.75
C LEU A 45 2.25 -24.32 2.52
N GLU A 46 2.34 -25.19 3.53
CA GLU A 46 2.97 -26.51 3.40
C GLU A 46 2.20 -27.38 2.38
N CYS A 47 0.87 -27.33 2.39
CA CYS A 47 0.04 -27.97 1.38
C CYS A 47 0.34 -27.46 -0.05
N ALA A 48 0.60 -26.16 -0.21
CA ALA A 48 0.97 -25.57 -1.50
C ALA A 48 2.35 -26.03 -1.99
N THR A 49 3.31 -26.30 -1.10
CA THR A 49 4.63 -26.85 -1.49
C THR A 49 4.57 -28.28 -2.01
N LEU A 50 3.52 -29.04 -1.67
CA LEU A 50 3.30 -30.41 -2.18
C LEU A 50 2.74 -30.43 -3.61
N ALA A 51 2.25 -29.29 -4.11
CA ALA A 51 1.58 -29.21 -5.41
C ALA A 51 2.59 -29.19 -6.57
N ARG A 52 2.49 -30.21 -7.45
CA ARG A 52 3.20 -30.29 -8.75
C ARG A 52 2.58 -29.41 -9.85
N PRO A 53 3.29 -29.16 -10.98
CA PRO A 53 2.80 -28.34 -12.09
C PRO A 53 1.43 -28.75 -12.69
N GLN A 54 1.03 -30.01 -12.52
CA GLN A 54 -0.25 -30.54 -12.98
C GLN A 54 -1.44 -30.20 -12.07
N HIS A 55 -1.21 -29.72 -10.84
CA HIS A 55 -2.29 -29.36 -9.91
C HIS A 55 -2.63 -27.88 -10.09
N GLN A 56 -3.93 -27.58 -10.13
CA GLN A 56 -4.47 -26.23 -10.30
C GLN A 56 -5.26 -25.74 -9.08
N ALA A 57 -5.70 -26.63 -8.19
CA ALA A 57 -6.34 -26.26 -6.94
C ALA A 57 -5.88 -27.15 -5.78
N ILE A 58 -5.86 -26.59 -4.57
CA ILE A 58 -5.56 -27.31 -3.34
C ILE A 58 -6.57 -26.95 -2.25
N LYS A 59 -6.92 -27.93 -1.43
CA LYS A 59 -7.80 -27.75 -0.27
C LYS A 59 -7.12 -28.31 0.97
N PHE A 60 -6.83 -27.42 1.91
CA PHE A 60 -6.32 -27.80 3.23
C PHE A 60 -7.48 -27.97 4.21
N ASP A 61 -7.53 -29.11 4.87
CA ASP A 61 -8.52 -29.48 5.88
C ASP A 61 -7.86 -29.42 7.26
N ARG A 62 -8.15 -28.35 8.00
CA ARG A 62 -7.51 -28.03 9.28
C ARG A 62 -7.91 -28.99 10.40
N GLU A 63 -9.10 -29.58 10.34
CA GLU A 63 -9.58 -30.53 11.35
C GLU A 63 -8.90 -31.88 11.21
N ARG A 64 -8.60 -32.28 9.97
CA ARG A 64 -8.01 -33.59 9.67
C ARG A 64 -6.51 -33.55 9.41
N TYR A 65 -5.90 -32.36 9.36
CA TYR A 65 -4.50 -32.17 8.94
C TYR A 65 -4.23 -32.84 7.58
N THR A 66 -5.19 -32.72 6.65
CA THR A 66 -5.10 -33.31 5.31
C THR A 66 -5.05 -32.24 4.23
N CYS A 67 -4.11 -32.40 3.30
CA CYS A 67 -3.97 -31.60 2.10
C CYS A 67 -4.50 -32.39 0.90
N ARG A 68 -5.52 -31.87 0.22
CA ARG A 68 -6.08 -32.47 -0.99
C ARG A 68 -5.61 -31.66 -2.20
N LEU A 69 -4.97 -32.34 -3.15
CA LEU A 69 -4.44 -31.76 -4.38
C LEU A 69 -5.35 -32.12 -5.55
N TYR A 70 -5.73 -31.11 -6.33
CA TYR A 70 -6.66 -31.26 -7.44
C TYR A 70 -6.07 -30.82 -8.78
N SER A 71 -6.36 -31.59 -9.82
CA SER A 71 -6.17 -31.18 -11.22
C SER A 71 -7.48 -30.73 -11.84
N CYS A 72 -7.41 -29.77 -12.75
CA CYS A 72 -8.56 -29.32 -13.51
C CYS A 72 -8.93 -30.37 -14.57
N GLN A 73 -10.18 -30.86 -14.54
CA GLN A 73 -10.66 -31.85 -15.53
C GLN A 73 -10.75 -31.25 -16.94
N LEU A 74 -10.87 -29.93 -17.01
CA LEU A 74 -11.12 -29.13 -18.20
C LEU A 74 -9.82 -28.60 -18.86
N GLY A 75 -8.64 -29.06 -18.42
CA GLY A 75 -7.32 -28.60 -18.92
C GLY A 75 -6.74 -27.44 -18.10
N THR A 76 -5.47 -27.09 -18.33
CA THR A 76 -4.67 -26.23 -17.43
C THR A 76 -5.28 -24.87 -17.10
N SER A 77 -6.14 -24.31 -17.97
CA SER A 77 -6.82 -23.02 -17.80
C SER A 77 -8.35 -23.11 -17.69
N GLY A 78 -8.95 -24.31 -17.77
CA GLY A 78 -10.39 -24.47 -18.02
C GLY A 78 -11.31 -24.23 -16.81
N CYS A 79 -10.84 -24.53 -15.60
CA CYS A 79 -11.66 -24.51 -14.38
C CYS A 79 -11.72 -23.13 -13.70
N ARG A 80 -11.08 -22.11 -14.28
CA ARG A 80 -11.01 -20.78 -13.67
C ARG A 80 -12.15 -19.89 -14.17
N LYS A 81 -13.32 -20.00 -13.57
CA LYS A 81 -14.49 -19.14 -13.89
C LYS A 81 -14.59 -17.95 -12.93
N CYS A 82 -14.91 -16.77 -13.45
CA CYS A 82 -15.01 -15.55 -12.63
C CYS A 82 -16.27 -15.51 -11.74
N ARG A 83 -17.29 -16.32 -12.06
CA ARG A 83 -18.63 -16.26 -11.47
C ARG A 83 -18.74 -16.89 -10.07
N ASN A 84 -17.86 -17.86 -9.76
CA ASN A 84 -17.96 -18.70 -8.55
C ASN A 84 -17.45 -18.02 -7.26
N ALA A 85 -16.67 -16.93 -7.35
CA ALA A 85 -15.99 -16.32 -6.21
C ALA A 85 -16.93 -15.77 -5.11
N ARG A 86 -18.20 -15.48 -5.45
CA ARG A 86 -19.17 -14.83 -4.55
C ARG A 86 -20.17 -15.79 -3.91
N ASN A 87 -20.23 -17.05 -4.35
CA ASN A 87 -21.17 -18.01 -3.79
C ASN A 87 -20.63 -18.62 -2.49
N SER A 88 -21.19 -18.19 -1.35
CA SER A 88 -20.71 -18.58 -0.02
C SER A 88 -20.89 -20.07 0.30
N THR A 89 -21.73 -20.78 -0.45
CA THR A 89 -21.93 -22.24 -0.29
C THR A 89 -20.81 -23.06 -0.91
N LEU A 90 -20.00 -22.46 -1.80
CA LEU A 90 -18.87 -23.14 -2.44
C LEU A 90 -17.65 -23.18 -1.50
N PRO A 91 -16.88 -24.28 -1.54
CA PRO A 91 -15.68 -24.43 -0.71
C PRO A 91 -14.60 -23.42 -1.10
N LEU A 92 -13.87 -22.93 -0.09
CA LEU A 92 -12.63 -22.17 -0.30
C LEU A 92 -11.54 -23.12 -0.80
N LEU A 93 -10.88 -22.75 -1.89
CA LEU A 93 -9.73 -23.43 -2.46
C LEU A 93 -8.59 -22.42 -2.66
N LEU A 94 -7.36 -22.89 -2.59
CA LEU A 94 -6.22 -22.17 -3.14
C LEU A 94 -6.08 -22.61 -4.59
N VAL A 95 -6.29 -21.67 -5.52
CA VAL A 95 -6.23 -21.92 -6.96
C VAL A 95 -4.98 -21.27 -7.52
N ARG A 96 -4.28 -21.99 -8.39
CA ARG A 96 -3.04 -21.54 -8.99
C ARG A 96 -3.28 -20.47 -10.05
N GLN A 97 -2.54 -19.37 -9.97
CA GLN A 97 -2.51 -18.31 -10.96
C GLN A 97 -1.51 -18.66 -12.07
N LEU A 98 -1.95 -18.47 -13.31
CA LEU A 98 -1.16 -18.77 -14.52
C LEU A 98 -0.49 -17.53 -15.11
N ASP A 99 -0.86 -16.33 -14.63
CA ASP A 99 -0.32 -15.03 -15.00
C ASP A 99 0.22 -14.28 -13.77
N GLU A 100 1.27 -13.45 -13.95
CA GLU A 100 1.92 -12.68 -12.87
C GLU A 100 0.97 -11.69 -12.15
N LEU A 101 -0.18 -11.41 -12.75
CA LEU A 101 -1.18 -10.46 -12.24
C LEU A 101 -2.45 -11.14 -11.71
N GLY A 102 -2.66 -12.44 -11.95
CA GLY A 102 -3.84 -13.16 -11.47
C GLY A 102 -5.17 -12.70 -12.11
N ARG A 103 -5.22 -12.24 -13.35
CA ARG A 103 -6.38 -11.50 -13.92
C ARG A 103 -7.16 -12.21 -15.03
N THR A 104 -6.63 -13.31 -15.57
CA THR A 104 -7.28 -14.05 -16.67
C THR A 104 -8.21 -15.15 -16.16
N CYS A 105 -9.53 -14.92 -16.17
CA CYS A 105 -10.55 -15.95 -15.90
C CYS A 105 -11.57 -16.03 -17.05
N TRP A 106 -12.25 -17.17 -17.15
CA TRP A 106 -13.33 -17.39 -18.11
C TRP A 106 -14.60 -16.71 -17.64
N ARG A 107 -15.24 -15.98 -18.55
CA ARG A 107 -16.55 -15.38 -18.32
C ARG A 107 -17.59 -16.01 -19.22
N THR A 108 -18.65 -16.50 -18.59
CA THR A 108 -19.80 -17.10 -19.26
C THR A 108 -20.62 -16.00 -19.94
N PHE A 109 -20.90 -16.15 -21.23
CA PHE A 109 -21.80 -15.25 -21.94
C PHE A 109 -23.07 -15.92 -22.45
N GLN A 110 -23.10 -17.26 -22.48
CA GLN A 110 -24.29 -18.05 -22.71
C GLN A 110 -24.22 -19.32 -21.87
N HIS A 111 -25.33 -19.72 -21.27
CA HIS A 111 -25.42 -20.99 -20.55
C HIS A 111 -26.85 -21.54 -20.60
N ARG A 112 -26.96 -22.86 -20.78
CA ARG A 112 -28.21 -23.63 -20.80
C ARG A 112 -28.07 -24.82 -19.87
N VAL A 113 -28.98 -24.91 -18.89
CA VAL A 113 -28.98 -25.98 -17.87
C VAL A 113 -30.31 -26.73 -17.80
N ASP A 114 -31.43 -26.06 -18.12
CA ASP A 114 -32.78 -26.63 -18.12
C ASP A 114 -33.74 -25.80 -19.01
N GLY A 115 -35.02 -26.18 -19.07
CA GLY A 115 -36.05 -25.48 -19.84
C GLY A 115 -36.73 -24.30 -19.14
N SER A 116 -36.20 -23.77 -18.02
CA SER A 116 -36.86 -22.73 -17.22
C SER A 116 -36.86 -21.34 -17.85
N VAL A 117 -36.02 -21.09 -18.86
CA VAL A 117 -35.94 -19.83 -19.58
C VAL A 117 -36.07 -20.10 -21.08
N ASP A 118 -36.97 -19.37 -21.74
CA ASP A 118 -37.12 -19.42 -23.18
C ASP A 118 -36.02 -18.60 -23.88
N PHE A 119 -35.34 -19.20 -24.85
CA PHE A 119 -34.32 -18.57 -25.70
C PHE A 119 -34.85 -18.29 -27.11
N TYR A 120 -36.07 -18.72 -27.46
CA TYR A 120 -36.68 -18.36 -28.74
C TYR A 120 -37.30 -16.96 -28.65
N ARG A 121 -36.46 -15.93 -28.83
CA ARG A 121 -36.83 -14.52 -28.60
C ARG A 121 -36.53 -13.63 -29.79
N ASN A 122 -37.13 -12.45 -29.76
CA ASN A 122 -36.92 -11.39 -30.74
C ASN A 122 -35.52 -10.75 -30.63
N TRP A 123 -35.06 -10.13 -31.72
CA TRP A 123 -33.81 -9.35 -31.84
C TRP A 123 -33.54 -8.45 -30.65
N THR A 124 -34.53 -7.65 -30.25
CA THR A 124 -34.40 -6.68 -29.16
C THR A 124 -34.07 -7.32 -27.82
N ASN A 125 -34.51 -8.56 -27.58
CA ASN A 125 -34.20 -9.29 -26.34
C ASN A 125 -32.75 -9.78 -26.32
N TYR A 126 -32.17 -10.07 -27.50
CA TYR A 126 -30.81 -10.58 -27.62
C TYR A 126 -29.74 -9.49 -27.52
N LEU A 127 -30.12 -8.21 -27.66
CA LEU A 127 -29.21 -7.07 -27.49
C LEU A 127 -28.73 -6.92 -26.05
N THR A 128 -29.58 -7.23 -25.07
CA THR A 128 -29.31 -7.05 -23.64
C THR A 128 -29.30 -8.38 -22.89
N GLU A 129 -28.84 -8.35 -21.65
CA GLU A 129 -28.80 -9.51 -20.75
C GLU A 129 -30.20 -10.08 -20.47
N PHE A 130 -30.33 -11.41 -20.43
CA PHE A 130 -31.52 -12.10 -19.92
C PHE A 130 -31.19 -13.47 -19.31
N GLY A 131 -32.09 -13.97 -18.46
CA GLY A 131 -31.97 -15.28 -17.82
C GLY A 131 -31.94 -15.21 -16.29
N GLN A 132 -31.37 -16.22 -15.67
CA GLN A 132 -31.32 -16.44 -14.22
C GLN A 132 -29.90 -16.29 -13.63
N GLY A 133 -28.99 -15.68 -14.40
CA GLY A 133 -27.59 -15.47 -14.02
C GLY A 133 -26.63 -16.56 -14.51
N GLU A 134 -25.33 -16.24 -14.52
CA GLU A 134 -24.26 -17.00 -15.18
C GLU A 134 -24.23 -18.50 -14.80
N ASP A 135 -24.64 -18.90 -13.59
CA ASP A 135 -24.66 -20.32 -13.12
C ASP A 135 -25.87 -21.15 -13.58
N ARG A 136 -26.88 -20.50 -14.17
CA ARG A 136 -28.11 -21.15 -14.67
C ARG A 136 -28.31 -20.80 -16.15
N ASN A 137 -29.56 -20.77 -16.61
CA ASN A 137 -29.86 -20.31 -17.97
C ASN A 137 -29.55 -18.82 -18.11
N TYR A 138 -28.64 -18.46 -19.01
CA TYR A 138 -28.09 -17.11 -19.09
C TYR A 138 -27.72 -16.70 -20.52
N TRP A 139 -27.93 -15.43 -20.83
CA TRP A 139 -27.45 -14.74 -22.02
C TRP A 139 -26.95 -13.34 -21.63
N MET A 140 -25.74 -12.99 -22.03
CA MET A 140 -25.09 -11.71 -21.66
C MET A 140 -25.58 -10.51 -22.48
N GLY A 141 -26.10 -10.72 -23.69
CA GLY A 141 -26.44 -9.66 -24.64
C GLY A 141 -25.34 -9.43 -25.69
N LEU A 142 -25.76 -9.22 -26.94
CA LEU A 142 -24.85 -9.06 -28.09
C LEU A 142 -23.90 -7.87 -27.94
N GLU A 143 -24.36 -6.77 -27.36
CA GLU A 143 -23.49 -5.59 -27.14
C GLU A 143 -22.39 -5.90 -26.14
N ALA A 144 -22.73 -6.56 -25.03
CA ALA A 144 -21.75 -6.94 -24.03
C ALA A 144 -20.74 -7.98 -24.57
N ILE A 145 -21.16 -8.88 -25.47
CA ILE A 145 -20.27 -9.84 -26.14
C ILE A 145 -19.34 -9.15 -27.15
N HIS A 146 -19.85 -8.21 -27.97
CA HIS A 146 -19.03 -7.40 -28.87
C HIS A 146 -17.90 -6.71 -28.10
N GLN A 147 -18.27 -6.09 -27.00
CA GLN A 147 -17.36 -5.33 -26.19
C GLN A 147 -16.35 -6.21 -25.43
N LEU A 148 -16.79 -7.38 -24.93
CA LEU A 148 -15.93 -8.38 -24.29
C LEU A 148 -14.81 -8.87 -25.23
N THR A 149 -15.07 -8.90 -26.53
CA THR A 149 -14.19 -9.51 -27.53
C THR A 149 -13.39 -8.49 -28.37
N ARG A 150 -13.47 -7.21 -28.03
CA ARG A 150 -12.87 -6.10 -28.82
C ARG A 150 -11.33 -6.07 -28.80
N ALA A 151 -10.66 -6.54 -27.75
CA ALA A 151 -9.20 -6.40 -27.61
C ALA A 151 -8.53 -7.53 -26.80
N GLY A 152 -7.24 -7.77 -27.10
CA GLY A 152 -6.36 -8.71 -26.40
C GLY A 152 -6.38 -10.15 -26.93
N ASP A 153 -6.01 -11.12 -26.09
CA ASP A 153 -6.05 -12.56 -26.43
C ASP A 153 -7.51 -13.03 -26.48
N ARG A 154 -8.04 -13.17 -27.71
CA ARG A 154 -9.45 -13.42 -27.99
C ARG A 154 -9.71 -14.91 -28.13
N ARG A 155 -10.14 -15.57 -27.07
CA ARG A 155 -10.50 -17.00 -27.12
C ARG A 155 -11.92 -17.22 -26.65
N VAL A 156 -12.52 -18.25 -27.20
CA VAL A 156 -13.82 -18.76 -26.78
C VAL A 156 -13.68 -20.24 -26.47
N ARG A 157 -14.38 -20.67 -25.44
CA ARG A 157 -14.53 -22.05 -25.06
C ARG A 157 -16.01 -22.41 -25.11
N TRP A 158 -16.29 -23.53 -25.76
CA TRP A 158 -17.62 -24.12 -25.87
C TRP A 158 -17.61 -25.41 -25.06
N GLU A 159 -18.50 -25.53 -24.09
CA GLU A 159 -18.63 -26.71 -23.22
C GLU A 159 -20.06 -27.25 -23.32
N MET A 160 -20.20 -28.57 -23.36
CA MET A 160 -21.50 -29.24 -23.38
C MET A 160 -21.47 -30.58 -22.64
N SER A 161 -22.63 -31.04 -22.17
CA SER A 161 -22.77 -32.37 -21.59
C SER A 161 -23.93 -33.15 -22.19
N ASP A 162 -23.72 -34.46 -22.33
CA ASP A 162 -24.77 -35.39 -22.72
C ASP A 162 -25.62 -35.82 -21.49
N TRP A 163 -26.69 -36.56 -21.74
CA TRP A 163 -27.56 -37.07 -20.67
C TRP A 163 -26.95 -38.22 -19.85
N ASN A 164 -25.85 -38.81 -20.33
CA ASN A 164 -25.06 -39.80 -19.58
C ASN A 164 -24.00 -39.16 -18.66
N GLY A 165 -23.85 -37.82 -18.72
CA GLY A 165 -22.89 -37.06 -17.92
C GLY A 165 -21.51 -36.92 -18.57
N THR A 166 -21.33 -37.37 -19.81
CA THR A 166 -20.12 -37.15 -20.59
C THR A 166 -20.02 -35.67 -20.96
N ARG A 167 -18.85 -35.05 -20.78
CA ARG A 167 -18.59 -33.65 -21.13
C ARG A 167 -17.72 -33.53 -22.38
N TYR A 168 -18.04 -32.56 -23.21
CA TYR A 168 -17.34 -32.23 -24.45
C TYR A 168 -17.01 -30.74 -24.45
N TRP A 169 -15.82 -30.37 -24.93
CA TRP A 169 -15.42 -28.99 -25.10
C TRP A 169 -14.38 -28.80 -26.20
N TRP A 170 -14.37 -27.60 -26.76
CA TRP A 170 -13.28 -27.12 -27.60
C TRP A 170 -13.04 -25.62 -27.38
N GLU A 171 -11.85 -25.18 -27.76
CA GLU A 171 -11.45 -23.77 -27.68
C GLU A 171 -11.06 -23.25 -29.07
N ASP A 172 -11.56 -22.08 -29.45
CA ASP A 172 -11.19 -21.40 -30.69
C ASP A 172 -10.43 -20.10 -30.37
N ALA A 173 -9.39 -19.82 -31.14
CA ALA A 173 -8.68 -18.54 -31.08
C ALA A 173 -9.39 -17.48 -31.94
N ASN A 174 -8.99 -16.21 -31.78
CA ASN A 174 -9.49 -15.07 -32.55
C ASN A 174 -11.02 -14.86 -32.51
N PHE A 175 -11.66 -15.18 -31.39
CA PHE A 175 -13.10 -14.96 -31.23
C PHE A 175 -13.44 -13.47 -31.09
N ALA A 176 -14.20 -12.92 -32.03
CA ALA A 176 -14.67 -11.54 -31.99
C ALA A 176 -16.10 -11.39 -32.50
N VAL A 177 -16.91 -10.59 -31.82
CA VAL A 177 -18.23 -10.18 -32.30
C VAL A 177 -18.15 -8.71 -32.68
N GLN A 178 -18.68 -8.34 -33.84
CA GLN A 178 -18.70 -6.96 -34.34
C GLN A 178 -19.87 -6.17 -33.76
N ASP A 179 -19.95 -4.87 -34.06
CA ASP A 179 -21.02 -4.00 -33.57
C ASP A 179 -22.36 -4.20 -34.32
N ALA A 180 -23.39 -3.48 -33.88
CA ALA A 180 -24.72 -3.49 -34.46
C ALA A 180 -24.75 -3.08 -35.95
N SER A 181 -23.83 -2.21 -36.41
CA SER A 181 -23.78 -1.75 -37.81
C SER A 181 -23.38 -2.88 -38.77
N GLN A 182 -22.65 -3.87 -38.26
CA GLN A 182 -22.27 -5.08 -38.99
C GLN A 182 -23.17 -6.28 -38.66
N GLY A 183 -24.31 -6.07 -38.00
CA GLY A 183 -25.24 -7.14 -37.64
C GLY A 183 -24.70 -8.11 -36.58
N TYR A 184 -23.84 -7.63 -35.68
CA TYR A 184 -23.13 -8.47 -34.69
C TYR A 184 -22.43 -9.67 -35.30
N ARG A 185 -21.83 -9.49 -36.49
CA ARG A 185 -21.07 -10.51 -37.21
C ARG A 185 -19.98 -11.13 -36.34
N VAL A 186 -19.89 -12.46 -36.32
CA VAL A 186 -18.88 -13.18 -35.53
C VAL A 186 -17.66 -13.53 -36.38
N SER A 187 -16.47 -13.47 -35.79
CA SER A 187 -15.22 -13.98 -36.31
C SER A 187 -14.72 -15.06 -35.36
N VAL A 188 -14.45 -16.25 -35.87
CA VAL A 188 -13.96 -17.40 -35.09
C VAL A 188 -12.79 -18.01 -35.84
N GLY A 189 -11.65 -18.14 -35.18
CA GLY A 189 -10.45 -18.78 -35.74
C GLY A 189 -10.54 -20.30 -35.72
N GLU A 190 -9.43 -20.94 -36.07
CA GLU A 190 -9.34 -22.41 -36.04
C GLU A 190 -9.32 -22.95 -34.60
N PRO A 191 -9.90 -24.14 -34.35
CA PRO A 191 -9.91 -24.76 -33.03
C PRO A 191 -8.51 -25.17 -32.58
N GLU A 192 -8.19 -24.87 -31.32
CA GLU A 192 -6.96 -25.27 -30.65
C GLU A 192 -7.04 -26.73 -30.21
N VAL A 193 -6.58 -27.65 -31.07
CA VAL A 193 -6.66 -29.10 -30.85
C VAL A 193 -5.98 -29.54 -29.54
N SER A 194 -4.88 -28.89 -29.14
CA SER A 194 -4.13 -29.22 -27.92
C SER A 194 -4.88 -28.93 -26.62
N ARG A 195 -5.99 -28.17 -26.68
CA ARG A 195 -6.78 -27.73 -25.51
C ARG A 195 -8.24 -28.18 -25.56
N SER A 196 -8.58 -28.94 -26.60
CA SER A 196 -9.93 -29.43 -26.89
C SER A 196 -10.00 -30.94 -26.64
N ASN A 197 -11.11 -31.46 -26.10
CA ASN A 197 -11.32 -32.91 -26.02
C ASN A 197 -12.15 -33.46 -27.18
N VAL A 198 -12.65 -32.57 -28.05
CA VAL A 198 -13.29 -32.90 -29.33
C VAL A 198 -12.60 -32.08 -30.43
N ALA A 199 -11.80 -32.76 -31.28
CA ALA A 199 -11.01 -32.09 -32.31
C ALA A 199 -11.73 -32.01 -33.66
N THR A 200 -12.57 -32.98 -34.03
CA THR A 200 -13.03 -33.13 -35.43
C THR A 200 -14.31 -32.38 -35.74
N CYS A 201 -15.21 -32.23 -34.76
CA CYS A 201 -16.51 -31.57 -34.94
C CYS A 201 -16.41 -30.03 -34.84
N SER A 202 -15.40 -29.52 -34.13
CA SER A 202 -15.16 -28.09 -33.89
C SER A 202 -14.76 -27.34 -35.16
N HIS A 203 -13.96 -27.96 -36.04
CA HIS A 203 -13.56 -27.35 -37.32
C HIS A 203 -14.76 -27.00 -38.20
N THR A 204 -15.78 -27.86 -38.23
CA THR A 204 -16.99 -27.66 -39.04
C THR A 204 -17.87 -26.55 -38.48
N VAL A 205 -18.06 -26.50 -37.16
CA VAL A 205 -18.88 -25.45 -36.52
C VAL A 205 -18.20 -24.09 -36.63
N GLY A 206 -16.90 -23.99 -36.33
CA GLY A 206 -16.14 -22.75 -36.49
C GLY A 206 -16.18 -22.25 -37.93
N ALA A 207 -15.99 -23.13 -38.92
CA ALA A 207 -16.03 -22.76 -40.34
C ALA A 207 -17.40 -22.24 -40.82
N TYR A 208 -18.50 -22.85 -40.38
CA TYR A 208 -19.85 -22.39 -40.73
C TYR A 208 -20.29 -21.14 -39.96
N MET A 209 -19.79 -20.95 -38.75
CA MET A 209 -20.18 -19.82 -37.91
C MET A 209 -19.33 -18.57 -38.23
N ASN A 210 -18.08 -18.76 -38.65
CA ASN A 210 -17.18 -17.67 -38.98
C ASN A 210 -17.78 -16.77 -40.08
N ASN A 211 -17.77 -15.47 -39.83
CA ASN A 211 -18.32 -14.42 -40.68
C ASN A 211 -19.86 -14.41 -40.81
N ALA A 212 -20.59 -15.24 -40.05
CA ALA A 212 -22.06 -15.18 -40.02
C ALA A 212 -22.55 -13.97 -39.18
N MET A 213 -23.70 -13.41 -39.57
CA MET A 213 -24.42 -12.41 -38.77
C MET A 213 -25.39 -13.09 -37.82
N PHE A 214 -25.77 -12.41 -36.73
CA PHE A 214 -26.71 -13.00 -35.78
C PHE A 214 -28.14 -12.94 -36.33
N SER A 215 -28.88 -14.05 -36.29
CA SER A 215 -30.26 -14.14 -36.77
C SER A 215 -31.22 -14.51 -35.66
N THR A 216 -32.43 -13.95 -35.71
CA THR A 216 -33.53 -14.17 -34.75
C THR A 216 -34.85 -14.37 -35.51
N GLN A 217 -35.92 -14.77 -34.82
CA GLN A 217 -37.21 -15.05 -35.47
C GLN A 217 -37.79 -13.85 -36.24
N ASP A 218 -37.54 -12.63 -35.78
CA ASP A 218 -38.02 -11.37 -36.34
C ASP A 218 -36.95 -10.62 -37.15
N LYS A 219 -35.73 -11.15 -37.23
CA LYS A 219 -34.63 -10.57 -38.01
C LYS A 219 -33.76 -11.66 -38.62
N ASP A 220 -34.04 -11.96 -39.88
CA ASP A 220 -33.27 -12.92 -40.69
C ASP A 220 -32.01 -12.24 -41.24
N GLN A 221 -30.85 -12.74 -40.82
CA GLN A 221 -29.53 -12.30 -41.31
C GLN A 221 -28.66 -13.49 -41.73
N ASP A 222 -29.27 -14.66 -41.94
CA ASP A 222 -28.54 -15.86 -42.34
C ASP A 222 -28.36 -15.93 -43.87
N THR A 223 -27.58 -16.90 -44.33
CA THR A 223 -27.24 -17.07 -45.75
C THR A 223 -28.14 -18.09 -46.47
N TRP A 224 -29.24 -18.54 -45.84
CA TRP A 224 -30.14 -19.55 -46.39
C TRP A 224 -31.39 -18.93 -47.03
N SER A 225 -32.17 -19.73 -47.75
CA SER A 225 -33.39 -19.26 -48.44
C SER A 225 -34.60 -19.07 -47.52
N SER A 226 -34.52 -19.56 -46.28
CA SER A 226 -35.56 -19.49 -45.26
C SER A 226 -34.90 -19.21 -43.91
N ASN A 227 -35.53 -18.38 -43.07
CA ASN A 227 -35.01 -18.02 -41.76
C ASN A 227 -34.73 -19.25 -40.88
N CYS A 228 -33.46 -19.57 -40.66
CA CYS A 228 -33.01 -20.70 -39.86
C CYS A 228 -33.50 -20.56 -38.42
N ALA A 229 -33.52 -19.34 -37.89
CA ALA A 229 -33.96 -19.09 -36.52
C ALA A 229 -35.45 -19.43 -36.30
N VAL A 230 -36.30 -19.22 -37.32
CA VAL A 230 -37.71 -19.62 -37.30
C VAL A 230 -37.85 -21.13 -37.50
N THR A 231 -37.10 -21.69 -38.44
CA THR A 231 -37.20 -23.10 -38.83
C THR A 231 -36.80 -24.05 -37.69
N TYR A 232 -35.78 -23.68 -36.90
CA TYR A 232 -35.24 -24.51 -35.81
C TYR A 232 -35.39 -23.86 -34.42
N GLN A 233 -36.20 -22.81 -34.33
CA GLN A 233 -36.64 -22.18 -33.09
C GLN A 233 -35.51 -21.83 -32.10
N GLY A 234 -34.50 -21.13 -32.60
CA GLY A 234 -33.36 -20.65 -31.82
C GLY A 234 -32.69 -19.47 -32.52
N ALA A 235 -32.10 -18.54 -31.78
CA ALA A 235 -31.34 -17.45 -32.38
C ALA A 235 -29.84 -17.75 -32.34
N TRP A 236 -29.13 -17.60 -33.46
CA TRP A 236 -27.69 -17.85 -33.51
C TRP A 236 -27.01 -17.20 -34.70
N TRP A 237 -25.68 -17.33 -34.77
CA TRP A 237 -24.86 -17.04 -35.94
C TRP A 237 -24.94 -18.21 -36.93
N TYR A 238 -25.94 -18.21 -37.81
CA TYR A 238 -26.13 -19.27 -38.79
C TYR A 238 -25.39 -18.96 -40.11
N GLY A 239 -24.34 -19.74 -40.44
CA GLY A 239 -23.88 -19.86 -41.84
C GLY A 239 -24.39 -21.13 -42.54
N SER A 240 -24.93 -22.08 -41.77
CA SER A 240 -25.77 -23.16 -42.25
C SER A 240 -26.77 -23.53 -41.15
N CYS A 241 -28.00 -23.83 -41.54
CA CYS A 241 -29.17 -23.93 -40.67
C CYS A 241 -29.11 -24.98 -39.53
N HIS A 242 -28.34 -26.08 -39.63
CA HIS A 242 -28.56 -27.26 -38.77
C HIS A 242 -27.31 -27.92 -38.15
N CYS A 243 -26.12 -27.30 -38.24
CA CYS A 243 -24.92 -27.90 -37.66
C CYS A 243 -24.80 -27.67 -36.14
N PHE A 244 -25.35 -26.57 -35.63
CA PHE A 244 -25.19 -26.15 -34.24
C PHE A 244 -26.33 -25.20 -33.84
N ASN A 245 -27.11 -25.55 -32.82
CA ASN A 245 -28.24 -24.74 -32.35
C ASN A 245 -28.27 -24.63 -30.81
N PRO A 246 -27.38 -23.83 -30.20
CA PRO A 246 -27.26 -23.74 -28.75
C PRO A 246 -28.41 -22.97 -28.06
N ASN A 247 -29.17 -22.21 -28.83
CA ASN A 247 -30.32 -21.43 -28.35
C ASN A 247 -31.67 -22.07 -28.72
N GLY A 248 -31.66 -23.29 -29.26
CA GLY A 248 -32.87 -24.07 -29.54
C GLY A 248 -33.67 -24.42 -28.28
N ARG A 249 -34.83 -25.05 -28.47
CA ARG A 249 -35.69 -25.53 -27.39
C ARG A 249 -34.96 -26.54 -26.52
N TYR A 250 -35.27 -26.52 -25.22
CA TYR A 250 -34.71 -27.46 -24.27
C TYR A 250 -35.60 -28.71 -24.18
N PHE A 251 -35.09 -29.86 -24.60
CA PHE A 251 -35.79 -31.14 -24.48
C PHE A 251 -35.21 -31.99 -23.36
N THR A 252 -36.07 -32.70 -22.61
CA THR A 252 -35.67 -33.69 -21.61
C THR A 252 -35.90 -35.12 -22.13
N PRO A 253 -35.18 -36.15 -21.60
CA PRO A 253 -35.47 -37.54 -21.91
C PRO A 253 -36.93 -37.91 -21.62
N PRO A 254 -37.58 -38.73 -22.47
CA PRO A 254 -37.01 -39.43 -23.63
C PRO A 254 -36.98 -38.61 -24.93
N ALA A 255 -37.66 -37.45 -25.00
CA ALA A 255 -37.75 -36.63 -26.22
C ALA A 255 -36.39 -36.12 -26.70
N ALA A 256 -35.47 -35.86 -25.77
CA ALA A 256 -34.09 -35.48 -26.06
C ALA A 256 -33.31 -36.50 -26.91
N PHE A 257 -33.73 -37.77 -26.91
CA PHE A 257 -33.06 -38.87 -27.64
C PHE A 257 -33.65 -39.13 -29.03
N TYR A 258 -34.85 -38.61 -29.32
CA TYR A 258 -35.62 -38.98 -30.51
C TYR A 258 -36.34 -37.75 -31.11
N LEU A 259 -35.58 -36.78 -31.61
CA LEU A 259 -36.16 -35.64 -32.34
C LEU A 259 -36.53 -36.08 -33.77
N SER A 260 -37.78 -36.52 -33.98
CA SER A 260 -38.35 -36.81 -35.30
C SER A 260 -39.08 -35.58 -35.87
N GLU A 261 -39.40 -35.57 -37.17
CA GLU A 261 -40.28 -34.54 -37.73
C GLU A 261 -41.60 -34.43 -36.94
N PRO A 262 -42.11 -33.20 -36.70
CA PRO A 262 -41.64 -31.90 -37.22
C PRO A 262 -40.57 -31.21 -36.35
N LEU A 263 -40.04 -31.88 -35.30
CA LEU A 263 -39.11 -31.30 -34.32
C LEU A 263 -37.63 -31.47 -34.70
N TRP A 264 -37.35 -31.65 -35.99
CA TRP A 264 -36.00 -31.83 -36.52
C TRP A 264 -35.10 -30.64 -36.12
N ALA A 265 -34.03 -30.88 -35.36
CA ALA A 265 -33.05 -29.86 -34.93
C ALA A 265 -33.62 -28.63 -34.18
N ASP A 266 -34.88 -28.68 -33.71
CA ASP A 266 -35.51 -27.67 -32.84
C ASP A 266 -34.88 -27.58 -31.44
N GLY A 267 -33.93 -28.49 -31.12
CA GLY A 267 -33.36 -28.66 -29.79
C GLY A 267 -31.98 -28.04 -29.59
N LEU A 268 -31.47 -28.13 -28.35
CA LEU A 268 -30.07 -27.85 -28.00
C LEU A 268 -29.13 -28.87 -28.69
N THR A 269 -28.88 -28.69 -29.98
CA THR A 269 -28.29 -29.73 -30.86
C THR A 269 -26.89 -29.37 -31.33
N PHE A 270 -26.07 -30.42 -31.50
CA PHE A 270 -24.72 -30.36 -32.06
C PHE A 270 -24.56 -31.53 -33.03
N SER A 271 -24.35 -31.24 -34.32
CA SER A 271 -24.27 -32.25 -35.39
C SER A 271 -22.88 -32.28 -36.01
N SER A 272 -22.33 -33.47 -36.24
CA SER A 272 -21.07 -33.66 -36.99
C SER A 272 -21.26 -34.70 -38.09
N PRO A 273 -21.14 -34.31 -39.37
CA PRO A 273 -21.13 -35.27 -40.46
C PRO A 273 -19.82 -36.07 -40.47
N GLY A 274 -19.91 -37.40 -40.36
CA GLY A 274 -18.91 -38.28 -40.97
C GLY A 274 -17.99 -39.11 -40.08
N ILE A 275 -17.93 -38.99 -38.74
CA ILE A 275 -17.06 -39.86 -37.92
C ILE A 275 -17.68 -40.18 -36.54
N GLY A 276 -18.30 -41.35 -36.42
CA GLY A 276 -18.17 -42.27 -35.26
C GLY A 276 -18.46 -41.86 -33.81
N TYR A 277 -19.11 -40.73 -33.51
CA TYR A 277 -19.57 -40.42 -32.15
C TYR A 277 -21.04 -40.84 -31.93
N PRO A 278 -21.46 -41.23 -30.71
CA PRO A 278 -22.81 -41.77 -30.42
C PRO A 278 -23.94 -40.73 -30.47
N LEU A 279 -23.65 -39.49 -30.86
CA LEU A 279 -24.63 -38.43 -31.03
C LEU A 279 -25.23 -38.53 -32.43
N ASN A 280 -26.32 -39.28 -32.59
CA ASN A 280 -27.12 -39.25 -33.83
C ASN A 280 -27.51 -37.79 -34.16
N HIS A 281 -27.82 -37.49 -35.42
CA HIS A 281 -28.16 -36.15 -35.95
C HIS A 281 -29.31 -35.40 -35.22
N TYR A 282 -29.95 -36.02 -34.23
CA TYR A 282 -31.19 -35.60 -33.58
C TYR A 282 -31.13 -35.72 -32.04
N TYR A 283 -29.94 -35.58 -31.46
CA TYR A 283 -29.70 -35.66 -30.03
C TYR A 283 -29.63 -34.26 -29.38
N SER A 284 -30.50 -33.97 -28.41
CA SER A 284 -30.44 -32.72 -27.62
C SER A 284 -29.50 -32.89 -26.43
N MET A 285 -28.54 -31.98 -26.27
CA MET A 285 -27.61 -31.97 -25.15
C MET A 285 -28.33 -31.64 -23.83
N LYS A 286 -27.73 -32.03 -22.70
CA LYS A 286 -28.23 -31.74 -21.35
C LYS A 286 -27.82 -30.35 -20.90
N THR A 287 -26.56 -29.97 -21.10
CA THR A 287 -26.08 -28.61 -20.80
C THR A 287 -25.22 -28.09 -21.92
N PHE A 288 -25.17 -26.77 -22.03
CA PHE A 288 -24.30 -26.08 -22.97
C PHE A 288 -23.87 -24.73 -22.40
N GLU A 289 -22.58 -24.42 -22.46
CA GLU A 289 -21.99 -23.20 -21.89
C GLU A 289 -20.98 -22.59 -22.87
N CYS A 290 -21.06 -21.27 -23.09
CA CYS A 290 -20.08 -20.49 -23.83
C CYS A 290 -19.33 -19.55 -22.90
N MET A 291 -18.00 -19.57 -22.99
CA MET A 291 -17.13 -18.73 -22.18
C MET A 291 -16.09 -18.04 -23.04
N SER A 292 -15.75 -16.80 -22.71
CA SER A 292 -14.61 -16.10 -23.31
C SER A 292 -13.62 -15.65 -22.23
N ASN A 293 -12.33 -15.66 -22.56
CA ASN A 293 -11.26 -15.30 -21.63
C ASN A 293 -11.16 -13.76 -21.49
N LEU A 294 -10.99 -13.28 -20.25
CA LEU A 294 -10.82 -11.85 -19.99
C LEU A 294 -9.38 -11.38 -20.20
N VAL A 295 -9.24 -10.23 -20.84
CA VAL A 295 -7.99 -9.43 -20.96
C VAL A 295 -8.04 -8.29 -19.90
N PRO A 296 -6.91 -7.79 -19.38
CA PRO A 296 -6.90 -6.93 -18.19
C PRO A 296 -7.81 -5.69 -18.26
N GLN A 297 -8.37 -5.41 -17.08
CA GLN A 297 -9.30 -4.35 -16.62
C GLN A 297 -9.28 -2.95 -17.28
N ALA A 298 -8.27 -2.61 -18.08
CA ALA A 298 -8.11 -1.30 -18.72
C ALA A 298 -9.18 -1.00 -19.79
N LEU A 299 -9.77 -2.02 -20.43
CA LEU A 299 -10.80 -1.87 -21.46
C LEU A 299 -12.24 -2.04 -20.94
N TRP A 300 -12.44 -2.49 -19.69
CA TRP A 300 -13.78 -2.77 -19.16
C TRP A 300 -14.47 -1.54 -18.56
N SER A 301 -13.73 -0.47 -18.26
CA SER A 301 -14.29 0.78 -17.74
C SER A 301 -15.15 1.55 -18.76
N SER A 302 -15.22 1.09 -20.02
CA SER A 302 -15.83 1.81 -21.15
C SER A 302 -17.01 1.11 -21.85
N LEU A 303 -17.57 0.02 -21.31
CA LEU A 303 -18.58 -0.79 -22.02
C LEU A 303 -20.01 -0.56 -21.48
N PRO A 304 -21.01 -0.27 -22.34
CA PRO A 304 -22.40 -0.10 -21.93
C PRO A 304 -23.09 -1.46 -21.80
N GLY A 305 -23.68 -1.72 -20.63
CA GLY A 305 -24.53 -2.90 -20.41
C GLY A 305 -24.08 -3.83 -19.28
N SER A 306 -22.83 -3.77 -18.84
CA SER A 306 -22.35 -4.57 -17.71
C SER A 306 -21.90 -3.67 -16.56
N ARG A 307 -22.73 -3.60 -15.51
CA ARG A 307 -22.51 -2.78 -14.31
C ARG A 307 -22.31 -1.28 -14.52
N GLN A 308 -22.77 -0.67 -15.63
CA GLN A 308 -23.07 0.76 -15.58
C GLN A 308 -24.26 1.08 -14.64
N GLY A 309 -25.00 0.09 -14.14
CA GLY A 309 -25.92 0.27 -13.00
C GLY A 309 -25.26 0.34 -11.62
N ALA A 310 -23.95 0.14 -11.48
CA ALA A 310 -23.26 0.25 -10.19
C ALA A 310 -21.99 1.11 -10.29
N GLY A 311 -21.26 1.04 -11.41
CA GLY A 311 -20.15 1.92 -11.71
C GLY A 311 -20.57 3.24 -12.35
N ALA A 312 -21.67 3.30 -13.13
CA ALA A 312 -22.24 4.58 -13.54
C ALA A 312 -23.29 5.08 -12.55
N PHE A 313 -23.89 4.25 -11.70
CA PHE A 313 -24.53 4.77 -10.48
C PHE A 313 -23.48 5.35 -9.52
N ALA A 314 -22.32 4.70 -9.33
CA ALA A 314 -21.22 5.26 -8.53
C ALA A 314 -20.53 6.46 -9.19
N LYS A 315 -20.25 6.48 -10.51
CA LYS A 315 -19.73 7.69 -11.20
C LYS A 315 -20.76 8.80 -11.31
N HIS A 316 -22.05 8.49 -11.44
CA HIS A 316 -23.13 9.48 -11.44
C HIS A 316 -23.47 9.99 -10.02
N GLN A 317 -23.09 9.23 -8.98
CA GLN A 317 -23.10 9.69 -7.58
C GLN A 317 -21.80 10.44 -7.22
N GLN A 318 -20.67 10.09 -7.86
CA GLN A 318 -19.39 10.82 -7.81
C GLN A 318 -19.42 12.14 -8.59
N THR A 319 -20.41 12.36 -9.48
CA THR A 319 -20.70 13.68 -10.07
C THR A 319 -21.49 14.61 -9.16
N ASN A 320 -22.10 14.12 -8.06
CA ASN A 320 -22.92 14.97 -7.18
C ASN A 320 -22.23 15.39 -5.86
N ASN A 321 -21.20 14.67 -5.41
CA ASN A 321 -20.43 15.04 -4.22
C ASN A 321 -18.99 15.43 -4.61
N GLN A 322 -18.87 16.52 -5.37
CA GLN A 322 -17.60 17.13 -5.71
C GLN A 322 -17.24 18.22 -4.70
N PHE A 323 -15.95 18.56 -4.61
CA PHE A 323 -15.50 19.71 -3.85
C PHE A 323 -16.27 20.95 -4.32
N SER A 324 -17.09 21.52 -3.44
CA SER A 324 -17.87 22.71 -3.75
C SER A 324 -16.93 23.90 -3.94
N PRO A 325 -17.29 24.92 -4.74
CA PRO A 325 -16.59 26.21 -4.73
C PRO A 325 -16.37 26.77 -3.31
N VAL A 326 -17.31 26.51 -2.39
CA VAL A 326 -17.20 26.90 -0.98
C VAL A 326 -16.05 26.17 -0.28
N ASP A 327 -15.84 24.88 -0.57
CA ASP A 327 -14.76 24.09 0.04
C ASP A 327 -13.38 24.58 -0.39
N TYR A 328 -13.23 24.99 -1.66
CA TYR A 328 -12.02 25.66 -2.15
C TYR A 328 -11.79 27.01 -1.45
N VAL A 329 -12.85 27.79 -1.23
CA VAL A 329 -12.76 29.06 -0.48
C VAL A 329 -12.31 28.80 0.96
N VAL A 330 -12.85 27.80 1.64
CA VAL A 330 -12.45 27.43 3.01
C VAL A 330 -10.97 27.06 3.06
N LEU A 331 -10.49 26.25 2.12
CA LEU A 331 -9.07 25.90 2.02
C LEU A 331 -8.19 27.14 1.76
N GLY A 332 -8.61 28.01 0.83
CA GLY A 332 -7.91 29.26 0.54
C GLY A 332 -7.85 30.22 1.73
N VAL A 333 -8.96 30.34 2.48
CA VAL A 333 -9.03 31.13 3.72
C VAL A 333 -8.10 30.53 4.78
N PHE A 334 -8.06 29.21 4.94
CA PHE A 334 -7.14 28.56 5.88
C PHE A 334 -5.66 28.84 5.53
N LEU A 335 -5.27 28.70 4.26
CA LEU A 335 -3.90 28.92 3.81
C LEU A 335 -3.48 30.38 3.98
N THR A 336 -4.35 31.32 3.61
CA THR A 336 -4.09 32.76 3.77
C THR A 336 -4.11 33.19 5.24
N ALA A 337 -4.99 32.64 6.07
CA ALA A 337 -5.01 32.88 7.50
C ALA A 337 -3.74 32.35 8.19
N SER A 338 -3.25 31.18 7.80
CA SER A 338 -1.98 30.63 8.31
C SER A 338 -0.81 31.58 8.02
N LEU A 339 -0.74 32.10 6.79
CA LEU A 339 0.26 33.10 6.41
C LEU A 339 0.08 34.41 7.20
N ALA A 340 -1.15 34.91 7.33
CA ALA A 340 -1.46 36.15 8.04
C ALA A 340 -1.12 36.08 9.53
N VAL A 341 -1.45 34.98 10.22
CA VAL A 341 -1.11 34.76 11.63
C VAL A 341 0.40 34.80 11.82
N GLY A 342 1.17 34.14 10.95
CA GLY A 342 2.63 34.17 11.00
C GLY A 342 3.20 35.58 10.82
N ILE A 343 2.69 36.33 9.84
CA ILE A 343 3.10 37.71 9.59
C ILE A 343 2.76 38.63 10.78
N VAL A 344 1.51 38.59 11.27
CA VAL A 344 1.05 39.43 12.39
C VAL A 344 1.83 39.11 13.67
N ALA A 345 2.03 37.83 13.98
CA ALA A 345 2.84 37.41 15.13
C ALA A 345 4.28 37.93 15.03
N SER A 346 4.86 37.95 13.82
CA SER A 346 6.20 38.50 13.59
C SER A 346 6.28 40.01 13.87
N PHE A 347 5.28 40.79 13.45
CA PHE A 347 5.25 42.24 13.65
C PHE A 347 5.01 42.61 15.12
N ILE A 348 4.11 41.92 15.80
CA ILE A 348 3.86 42.12 17.24
C ILE A 348 5.11 41.77 18.04
N GLY A 349 5.82 40.71 17.66
CA GLY A 349 7.10 40.33 18.25
C GLY A 349 8.15 41.44 18.15
N ARG A 350 8.40 41.95 16.95
CA ARG A 350 9.38 43.03 16.70
C ARG A 350 9.04 44.33 17.46
N ARG A 351 7.75 44.66 17.56
CA ARG A 351 7.29 45.90 18.22
C ARG A 351 7.45 45.86 19.74
N LYS A 352 7.33 44.68 20.37
CA LYS A 352 7.60 44.47 21.79
C LYS A 352 9.09 44.41 22.11
N GLY A 353 9.91 43.79 21.25
CA GLY A 353 11.37 43.77 21.40
C GLY A 353 11.99 45.16 21.43
N ASN A 354 11.57 46.05 20.52
CA ASN A 354 12.04 47.43 20.46
C ASN A 354 11.56 48.33 21.63
N ALA A 355 10.59 47.89 22.43
CA ALA A 355 10.03 48.68 23.54
C ALA A 355 10.65 48.33 24.91
N ASP A 356 11.21 47.12 25.06
CA ASP A 356 11.69 46.60 26.35
C ASP A 356 13.24 46.57 26.49
N ASP A 357 14.04 46.67 25.41
CA ASP A 357 15.51 46.65 25.51
C ASP A 357 16.22 47.58 24.49
N GLY A 358 17.16 48.39 24.99
CA GLY A 358 17.98 49.33 24.20
C GLY A 358 19.24 48.72 23.57
N SER A 359 19.38 47.39 23.56
CA SER A 359 20.55 46.64 23.05
C SER A 359 20.27 45.99 21.68
N ALA A 360 20.14 46.80 20.63
CA ALA A 360 19.70 46.38 19.29
C ALA A 360 20.64 45.41 18.51
N GLY A 361 21.65 44.82 19.16
CA GLY A 361 22.71 44.06 18.49
C GLY A 361 22.61 42.55 18.61
N SER A 362 22.51 42.04 19.84
CA SER A 362 22.60 40.61 20.21
C SER A 362 21.26 39.88 20.35
N ASP A 363 20.16 40.64 20.36
CA ASP A 363 18.83 40.15 20.69
C ASP A 363 18.07 39.61 19.47
N GLU A 364 18.40 40.02 18.24
CA GLU A 364 17.61 39.67 17.03
C GLU A 364 17.74 38.19 16.63
N LYS A 365 18.93 37.58 16.78
CA LYS A 365 19.14 36.15 16.50
C LYS A 365 18.46 35.27 17.56
N GLU A 366 18.64 35.58 18.85
CA GLU A 366 17.99 34.84 19.94
C GLU A 366 16.46 34.98 19.87
N GLU A 367 15.97 36.13 19.43
CA GLU A 367 14.55 36.36 19.18
C GLU A 367 14.03 35.55 17.98
N PHE A 368 14.79 35.44 16.89
CA PHE A 368 14.40 34.66 15.72
C PHE A 368 14.45 33.14 15.96
N VAL A 369 15.53 32.64 16.56
CA VAL A 369 15.78 31.19 16.72
C VAL A 369 15.14 30.61 17.98
N MET A 370 15.12 31.37 19.08
CA MET A 370 14.66 30.88 20.40
C MET A 370 13.41 31.61 20.91
N GLY A 371 12.84 32.50 20.10
CA GLY A 371 11.63 33.23 20.47
C GLY A 371 11.79 34.12 21.71
N GLY A 372 13.02 34.55 22.02
CA GLY A 372 13.35 35.41 23.16
C GLY A 372 13.09 34.78 24.54
N ARG A 373 12.92 33.45 24.62
CA ARG A 373 12.77 32.67 25.88
C ARG A 373 11.66 33.13 26.84
N LYS A 374 10.65 33.82 26.31
CA LYS A 374 9.52 34.40 27.06
C LYS A 374 8.17 33.83 26.62
N GLN A 375 8.16 32.70 25.92
CA GLN A 375 6.93 32.08 25.42
C GLN A 375 6.07 31.49 26.55
N GLN A 376 4.76 31.44 26.31
CA GLN A 376 3.79 30.84 27.21
C GLN A 376 3.74 29.31 27.02
N VAL A 377 3.39 28.59 28.09
CA VAL A 377 3.41 27.12 28.11
C VAL A 377 2.43 26.51 27.12
N ILE A 378 1.19 27.03 27.08
CA ILE A 378 0.12 26.44 26.24
C ILE A 378 0.45 26.56 24.75
N PRO A 379 0.83 27.73 24.19
CA PRO A 379 1.27 27.82 22.81
C PRO A 379 2.43 26.88 22.47
N VAL A 380 3.42 26.77 23.36
CA VAL A 380 4.56 25.86 23.16
C VAL A 380 4.13 24.40 23.18
N ALA A 381 3.23 24.01 24.08
CA ALA A 381 2.69 22.65 24.15
C ALA A 381 1.88 22.29 22.90
N LEU A 382 1.00 23.17 22.42
CA LEU A 382 0.25 22.97 21.18
C LEU A 382 1.17 22.90 19.97
N SER A 383 2.20 23.75 19.93
CA SER A 383 3.21 23.73 18.88
C SER A 383 4.03 22.45 18.87
N LEU A 384 4.45 21.95 20.04
CA LEU A 384 5.07 20.62 20.18
C LEU A 384 4.12 19.50 19.72
N LEU A 385 2.85 19.58 20.10
CA LEU A 385 1.82 18.59 19.73
C LEU A 385 1.68 18.43 18.21
N VAL A 386 1.39 19.52 17.49
CA VAL A 386 1.17 19.48 16.03
C VAL A 386 2.45 19.38 15.21
N SER A 387 3.61 19.52 15.84
CA SER A 387 4.90 19.25 15.16
C SER A 387 5.06 17.77 14.82
N PHE A 388 4.63 16.90 15.74
CA PHE A 388 4.82 15.45 15.63
C PHE A 388 3.54 14.69 15.26
N ASN A 389 2.37 15.33 15.42
CA ASN A 389 1.11 14.82 14.91
C ASN A 389 0.79 15.51 13.57
N SER A 390 1.02 14.82 12.46
CA SER A 390 0.85 15.37 11.11
C SER A 390 -0.44 14.90 10.44
N ALA A 391 -0.66 15.32 9.19
CA ALA A 391 -1.72 14.80 8.32
C ALA A 391 -1.73 13.26 8.23
N ILE A 392 -0.56 12.63 8.41
CA ILE A 392 -0.38 11.18 8.39
C ILE A 392 -1.23 10.52 9.50
N LEU A 393 -1.35 11.13 10.68
CA LEU A 393 -2.16 10.57 11.76
C LEU A 393 -3.66 10.69 11.48
N ILE A 394 -4.11 11.82 10.92
CA ILE A 394 -5.54 12.06 10.63
C ILE A 394 -6.03 11.20 9.47
N LEU A 395 -5.14 10.78 8.57
CA LEU A 395 -5.50 10.08 7.35
C LEU A 395 -5.08 8.61 7.35
N GLY A 396 -3.85 8.32 7.77
CA GLY A 396 -3.32 6.97 7.91
C GLY A 396 -3.81 6.25 9.17
N GLY A 397 -4.01 6.96 10.28
CA GLY A 397 -4.52 6.37 11.52
C GLY A 397 -5.92 5.73 11.37
N PRO A 398 -6.93 6.43 10.81
CA PRO A 398 -8.24 5.82 10.61
C PRO A 398 -8.20 4.70 9.56
N ALA A 399 -7.34 4.83 8.53
CA ALA A 399 -7.16 3.79 7.52
C ALA A 399 -6.57 2.50 8.12
N GLU A 400 -5.54 2.60 8.96
CA GLU A 400 -4.98 1.44 9.68
C GLU A 400 -6.05 0.72 10.49
N ILE A 401 -6.92 1.48 11.16
CA ILE A 401 -7.96 0.92 12.03
C ILE A 401 -9.09 0.30 11.20
N TYR A 402 -9.45 0.91 10.08
CA TYR A 402 -10.42 0.37 9.13
C TYR A 402 -9.98 -0.99 8.58
N PHE A 403 -8.71 -1.12 8.18
CA PHE A 403 -8.19 -2.32 7.54
C PHE A 403 -7.68 -3.39 8.52
N ASN A 404 -7.08 -2.99 9.65
CA ASN A 404 -6.32 -3.88 10.54
C ASN A 404 -6.80 -3.89 12.00
N GLY A 405 -7.78 -3.07 12.39
CA GLY A 405 -8.37 -3.09 13.75
C GLY A 405 -7.65 -2.21 14.79
N THR A 406 -8.11 -2.24 16.04
CA THR A 406 -7.79 -1.25 17.10
C THR A 406 -6.40 -1.34 17.73
N MET A 407 -5.58 -2.29 17.30
CA MET A 407 -4.34 -2.62 17.99
C MET A 407 -3.39 -1.43 18.13
N TYR A 408 -3.36 -0.55 17.12
CA TYR A 408 -2.55 0.67 17.09
C TYR A 408 -2.76 1.61 18.30
N VAL A 409 -3.93 1.59 18.95
CA VAL A 409 -4.24 2.40 20.16
C VAL A 409 -3.25 2.15 21.29
N LEU A 410 -2.67 0.95 21.37
CA LEU A 410 -1.72 0.59 22.44
C LEU A 410 -0.41 1.37 22.38
N SER A 411 -0.08 1.99 21.24
CA SER A 411 1.08 2.88 21.09
C SER A 411 1.05 4.03 22.11
N ILE A 412 -0.14 4.49 22.52
CA ILE A 412 -0.34 5.56 23.50
C ILE A 412 0.37 5.26 24.82
N PHE A 413 0.29 4.03 25.33
CA PHE A 413 0.91 3.68 26.61
C PHE A 413 2.43 3.86 26.56
N GLY A 414 3.04 3.37 25.47
CA GLY A 414 4.46 3.57 25.22
C GLY A 414 4.81 5.05 25.08
N GLU A 415 3.98 5.78 24.34
CA GLU A 415 4.19 7.20 24.09
C GLU A 415 4.18 8.04 25.38
N GLN A 416 3.24 7.77 26.29
CA GLN A 416 3.16 8.51 27.55
C GLN A 416 4.35 8.21 28.47
N ILE A 417 4.77 6.94 28.56
CA ILE A 417 5.96 6.56 29.34
C ILE A 417 7.19 7.28 28.77
N GLY A 418 7.39 7.22 27.45
CA GLY A 418 8.51 7.86 26.79
C GLY A 418 8.51 9.38 26.93
N CYS A 419 7.35 10.05 26.86
CA CYS A 419 7.23 11.50 27.03
C CYS A 419 7.55 11.94 28.46
N VAL A 420 7.08 11.20 29.48
CA VAL A 420 7.44 11.48 30.89
C VAL A 420 8.95 11.31 31.09
N LEU A 421 9.54 10.23 30.56
CA LEU A 421 11.00 10.06 30.59
C LEU A 421 11.72 11.20 29.88
N ALA A 422 11.22 11.67 28.73
CA ALA A 422 11.80 12.78 28.01
C ALA A 422 11.75 14.10 28.80
N ALA A 423 10.62 14.38 29.46
CA ALA A 423 10.45 15.56 30.31
C ALA A 423 11.32 15.50 31.59
N LEU A 424 11.58 14.31 32.14
CA LEU A 424 12.37 14.14 33.36
C LEU A 424 13.88 14.03 33.10
N ILE A 425 14.29 13.50 31.94
CA ILE A 425 15.70 13.20 31.63
C ILE A 425 16.28 14.19 30.61
N PHE A 426 15.68 14.29 29.43
CA PHE A 426 16.27 15.08 28.32
C PHE A 426 16.03 16.58 28.50
N VAL A 427 14.83 17.00 28.90
CA VAL A 427 14.49 18.43 29.07
C VAL A 427 15.44 19.12 30.07
N PRO A 428 15.73 18.56 31.27
CA PRO A 428 16.66 19.19 32.20
C PRO A 428 18.07 19.39 31.65
N VAL A 429 18.58 18.43 30.89
CA VAL A 429 19.91 18.49 30.29
C VAL A 429 19.98 19.63 29.27
N PHE A 430 19.10 19.62 28.27
CA PHE A 430 19.16 20.61 27.20
C PHE A 430 18.78 22.02 27.65
N TYR A 431 17.80 22.14 28.55
CA TYR A 431 17.35 23.45 29.05
C TYR A 431 18.43 24.15 29.89
N GLN A 432 19.23 23.40 30.67
CA GLN A 432 20.35 23.98 31.43
C GLN A 432 21.52 24.38 30.53
N LEU A 433 21.83 23.58 29.51
CA LEU A 433 22.97 23.84 28.62
C LEU A 433 22.75 25.04 27.68
N ARG A 434 21.49 25.45 27.45
CA ARG A 434 21.14 26.62 26.62
C ARG A 434 21.73 26.61 25.21
N LEU A 435 21.91 25.42 24.64
CA LEU A 435 22.49 25.23 23.31
C LEU A 435 21.51 25.67 22.22
N THR A 436 22.04 26.18 21.11
CA THR A 436 21.24 26.52 19.93
C THR A 436 21.01 25.28 19.06
N SER A 437 22.01 24.40 18.94
CA SER A 437 21.91 23.09 18.28
C SER A 437 21.96 21.99 19.32
N SER A 438 21.02 21.04 19.29
CA SER A 438 21.06 19.86 20.17
C SER A 438 22.27 18.97 19.88
N PHE A 439 22.82 19.01 18.67
CA PHE A 439 24.02 18.24 18.30
C PHE A 439 25.30 18.77 18.94
N GLU A 440 25.32 20.01 19.42
CA GLU A 440 26.43 20.55 20.20
C GLU A 440 26.66 19.75 21.49
N TYR A 441 25.59 19.16 22.05
CA TYR A 441 25.72 18.24 23.18
C TYR A 441 26.61 17.02 22.85
N LEU A 442 26.55 16.49 21.63
CA LEU A 442 27.38 15.36 21.21
C LEU A 442 28.86 15.73 21.21
N GLU A 443 29.19 16.93 20.73
CA GLU A 443 30.56 17.45 20.80
C GLU A 443 31.02 17.64 22.25
N LEU A 444 30.17 18.21 23.11
CA LEU A 444 30.49 18.39 24.53
C LEU A 444 30.71 17.06 25.26
N ARG A 445 29.92 16.03 24.92
CA ARG A 445 29.93 14.71 25.58
C ARG A 445 31.03 13.78 25.10
N PHE A 446 31.27 13.75 23.80
CA PHE A 446 32.25 12.85 23.15
C PHE A 446 33.56 13.55 22.81
N LYS A 447 33.66 14.88 23.01
CA LYS A 447 34.83 15.70 22.67
C LYS A 447 35.26 15.57 21.21
N SER A 448 34.30 15.30 20.32
CA SER A 448 34.55 15.08 18.90
C SER A 448 33.56 15.87 18.05
N ARG A 449 34.11 16.80 17.26
CA ARG A 449 33.33 17.59 16.31
C ARG A 449 32.77 16.75 15.16
N LEU A 450 33.46 15.68 14.79
CA LEU A 450 32.98 14.75 13.77
C LEU A 450 31.63 14.13 14.18
N VAL A 451 31.46 13.76 15.46
CA VAL A 451 30.21 13.16 15.97
C VAL A 451 29.05 14.15 15.88
N ARG A 452 29.28 15.44 16.20
CA ARG A 452 28.28 16.52 16.02
C ARG A 452 27.86 16.64 14.55
N LEU A 453 28.83 16.72 13.63
CA LEU A 453 28.55 16.87 12.21
C LEU A 453 27.84 15.64 11.62
N MET A 454 28.24 14.43 12.01
CA MET A 454 27.57 13.19 11.59
C MET A 454 26.12 13.14 12.09
N GLY A 455 25.89 13.46 13.36
CA GLY A 455 24.55 13.49 13.94
C GLY A 455 23.63 14.50 13.23
N ASN A 456 24.12 15.72 13.01
CA ASN A 456 23.35 16.74 12.31
C ASN A 456 23.13 16.40 10.83
N PHE A 457 24.11 15.82 10.14
CA PHE A 457 23.96 15.39 8.74
C PHE A 457 22.87 14.32 8.57
N LEU A 458 22.85 13.30 9.45
CA LEU A 458 21.80 12.28 9.44
C LEU A 458 20.42 12.88 9.75
N PHE A 459 20.36 13.82 10.69
CA PHE A 459 19.15 14.56 11.01
C PHE A 459 18.65 15.39 9.82
N LEU A 460 19.54 16.08 9.09
CA LEU A 460 19.19 16.87 7.92
C LEU A 460 18.53 16.00 6.84
N ILE A 461 19.16 14.87 6.48
CA ILE A 461 18.60 13.94 5.48
C ILE A 461 17.25 13.39 5.94
N SER A 462 17.17 12.92 7.19
CA SER A 462 15.93 12.33 7.72
C SER A 462 14.78 13.33 7.71
N ASN A 463 15.02 14.60 8.06
CA ASN A 463 13.99 15.64 8.05
C ASN A 463 13.54 16.03 6.65
N VAL A 464 14.45 16.10 5.66
CA VAL A 464 14.06 16.42 4.28
C VAL A 464 13.12 15.35 3.73
N ILE A 465 13.42 14.07 3.97
CA ILE A 465 12.54 12.95 3.58
C ILE A 465 11.20 13.05 4.30
N TYR A 466 11.21 13.32 5.62
CA TYR A 466 9.99 13.45 6.40
C TYR A 466 9.09 14.59 5.93
N MET A 467 9.65 15.77 5.61
CA MET A 467 8.87 16.90 5.08
C MET A 467 8.16 16.54 3.77
N GLY A 468 8.81 15.80 2.87
CA GLY A 468 8.19 15.30 1.64
C GLY A 468 6.98 14.39 1.93
N LEU A 469 7.15 13.43 2.84
CA LEU A 469 6.05 12.53 3.25
C LEU A 469 4.90 13.29 3.94
N ALA A 470 5.22 14.28 4.77
CA ALA A 470 4.22 15.08 5.47
C ALA A 470 3.36 15.91 4.51
N LEU A 471 3.94 16.45 3.43
CA LEU A 471 3.21 17.20 2.40
C LEU A 471 2.46 16.29 1.41
N TYR A 472 2.92 15.06 1.22
CA TYR A 472 2.30 14.12 0.27
C TYR A 472 0.90 13.67 0.71
N ALA A 473 0.71 13.32 1.99
CA ALA A 473 -0.58 12.84 2.52
C ALA A 473 -1.77 13.80 2.29
N PRO A 474 -1.72 15.10 2.63
CA PRO A 474 -2.81 16.03 2.32
C PRO A 474 -2.96 16.31 0.82
N ALA A 475 -1.87 16.22 0.05
CA ALA A 475 -1.89 16.48 -1.39
C ALA A 475 -2.62 15.39 -2.17
N THR A 476 -2.42 14.11 -1.83
CA THR A 476 -3.18 13.00 -2.42
C THR A 476 -4.66 13.05 -2.03
N ALA A 477 -4.96 13.42 -0.78
CA ALA A 477 -6.34 13.65 -0.35
C ALA A 477 -7.02 14.77 -1.16
N LEU A 478 -6.32 15.89 -1.37
CA LEU A 478 -6.82 17.01 -2.18
C LEU A 478 -7.00 16.61 -3.66
N GLN A 479 -6.05 15.88 -4.25
CA GLN A 479 -6.18 15.38 -5.61
C GLN A 479 -7.42 14.49 -5.76
N TYR A 480 -7.67 13.62 -4.79
CA TYR A 480 -8.84 12.74 -4.77
C TYR A 480 -10.15 13.53 -4.73
N VAL A 481 -10.33 14.43 -3.75
CA VAL A 481 -11.58 15.18 -3.59
C VAL A 481 -11.81 16.23 -4.68
N SER A 482 -10.74 16.71 -5.31
CA SER A 482 -10.80 17.64 -6.45
C SER A 482 -10.98 16.93 -7.79
N ASN A 483 -11.12 15.59 -7.80
CA ASN A 483 -11.24 14.78 -9.00
C ASN A 483 -10.11 15.03 -10.01
N GLY A 484 -8.88 15.17 -9.50
CA GLY A 484 -7.69 15.46 -10.31
C GLY A 484 -7.55 16.90 -10.80
N ALA A 485 -8.45 17.82 -10.43
CA ALA A 485 -8.34 19.23 -10.84
C ALA A 485 -7.09 19.91 -10.26
N ILE A 486 -6.67 19.52 -9.06
CA ILE A 486 -5.42 19.96 -8.45
C ILE A 486 -4.45 18.78 -8.43
N PRO A 487 -3.34 18.84 -9.20
CA PRO A 487 -2.32 17.80 -9.18
C PRO A 487 -1.52 17.84 -7.87
N VAL A 488 -1.00 16.69 -7.45
CA VAL A 488 -0.27 16.51 -6.19
C VAL A 488 0.95 17.44 -6.11
N GLU A 489 1.66 17.58 -7.23
CA GLU A 489 2.86 18.40 -7.36
C GLU A 489 2.57 19.88 -7.08
N ALA A 490 1.48 20.41 -7.65
CA ALA A 490 1.08 21.79 -7.43
C ALA A 490 0.68 22.05 -5.97
N SER A 491 -0.03 21.10 -5.36
CA SER A 491 -0.42 21.16 -3.94
C SER A 491 0.81 21.19 -3.02
N ILE A 492 1.80 20.33 -3.26
CA ILE A 492 3.05 20.28 -2.50
C ILE A 492 3.83 21.58 -2.69
N ALA A 493 3.98 22.07 -3.93
CA ALA A 493 4.69 23.31 -4.22
C ALA A 493 4.06 24.53 -3.51
N VAL A 494 2.73 24.71 -3.63
CA VAL A 494 2.03 25.84 -3.02
C VAL A 494 2.13 25.81 -1.49
N SER A 495 1.89 24.65 -0.88
CA SER A 495 1.98 24.50 0.58
C SER A 495 3.42 24.68 1.08
N GLY A 496 4.41 24.14 0.37
CA GLY A 496 5.83 24.34 0.65
C GLY A 496 6.23 25.82 0.59
N VAL A 497 5.80 26.54 -0.45
CA VAL A 497 6.04 27.99 -0.60
C VAL A 497 5.43 28.78 0.55
N ILE A 498 4.15 28.55 0.88
CA ILE A 498 3.47 29.24 1.98
C ILE A 498 4.19 28.97 3.31
N CYS A 499 4.51 27.71 3.59
CA CYS A 499 5.22 27.27 4.78
C CYS A 499 6.57 27.97 4.95
N THR A 500 7.34 27.97 3.87
CA THR A 500 8.65 28.60 3.76
C THR A 500 8.55 30.10 4.03
N PHE A 501 7.58 30.80 3.43
CA PHE A 501 7.41 32.24 3.60
C PHE A 501 7.14 32.64 5.05
N TYR A 502 6.15 32.05 5.73
CA TYR A 502 5.83 32.45 7.10
C TYR A 502 6.91 32.01 8.09
N THR A 503 7.56 30.87 7.85
CA THR A 503 8.66 30.36 8.69
C THR A 503 9.88 31.27 8.57
N ALA A 504 10.29 31.61 7.34
CA ALA A 504 11.44 32.45 7.08
C ALA A 504 11.25 33.87 7.60
N TRP A 505 10.05 34.44 7.47
CA TRP A 505 9.85 35.83 7.85
C TRP A 505 9.67 36.03 9.36
N GLY A 506 9.06 35.05 10.03
CA GLY A 506 8.59 35.17 11.40
C GLY A 506 9.40 34.46 12.49
N GLY A 507 10.23 33.47 12.13
CA GLY A 507 11.03 32.72 13.10
C GLY A 507 10.18 31.91 14.10
N LEU A 508 10.80 31.43 15.18
CA LEU A 508 10.16 30.49 16.12
C LEU A 508 8.85 31.03 16.72
N LYS A 509 8.76 32.34 17.01
CA LYS A 509 7.53 32.94 17.57
C LYS A 509 6.36 32.80 16.61
N ALA A 510 6.57 33.11 15.33
CA ALA A 510 5.52 33.02 14.33
C ALA A 510 5.09 31.56 14.13
N VAL A 511 6.06 30.64 14.05
CA VAL A 511 5.81 29.20 13.92
C VAL A 511 4.93 28.70 15.08
N ILE A 512 5.24 29.07 16.33
CA ILE A 512 4.43 28.66 17.49
C ILE A 512 2.97 29.16 17.38
N TRP A 513 2.74 30.40 16.96
CA TRP A 513 1.39 30.94 16.85
C TRP A 513 0.61 30.43 15.64
N THR A 514 1.28 30.15 14.51
CA THR A 514 0.66 29.45 13.38
C THR A 514 0.26 28.02 13.78
N ASP A 515 1.10 27.33 14.54
CA ASP A 515 0.81 25.99 15.05
C ASP A 515 -0.40 25.98 15.99
N VAL A 516 -0.56 27.01 16.84
CA VAL A 516 -1.76 27.15 17.69
C VAL A 516 -3.02 27.24 16.84
N PHE A 517 -3.03 28.11 15.82
CA PHE A 517 -4.15 28.21 14.89
C PHE A 517 -4.42 26.87 14.17
N GLN A 518 -3.37 26.24 13.66
CA GLN A 518 -3.45 24.96 12.95
C GLN A 518 -3.98 23.83 13.85
N SER A 519 -3.60 23.79 15.12
CA SER A 519 -4.09 22.79 16.09
C SER A 519 -5.60 22.86 16.31
N VAL A 520 -6.19 24.07 16.27
CA VAL A 520 -7.64 24.28 16.36
C VAL A 520 -8.33 23.75 15.10
N VAL A 521 -7.77 24.05 13.93
CA VAL A 521 -8.31 23.56 12.64
C VAL A 521 -8.23 22.03 12.55
N MET A 522 -7.11 21.43 12.99
CA MET A 522 -6.94 19.98 13.08
C MET A 522 -8.00 19.33 13.98
N THR A 523 -8.21 19.91 15.16
CA THR A 523 -9.20 19.42 16.14
C THR A 523 -10.62 19.53 15.58
N ALA A 524 -10.96 20.64 14.92
CA ALA A 524 -12.28 20.83 14.32
C ALA A 524 -12.56 19.82 13.19
N GLY A 525 -11.58 19.56 12.31
CA GLY A 525 -11.73 18.62 11.20
C GLY A 525 -11.98 17.18 11.66
N ILE A 526 -11.20 16.69 12.63
CA ILE A 526 -11.37 15.31 13.13
C ILE A 526 -12.66 15.14 13.94
N LEU A 527 -13.04 16.13 14.75
CA LEU A 527 -14.29 16.10 15.51
C LEU A 527 -15.52 16.14 14.60
N ALA A 528 -15.47 16.84 13.46
CA ALA A 528 -16.58 16.86 12.50
C ALA A 528 -16.90 15.46 11.97
N ILE A 529 -15.88 14.67 11.64
CA ILE A 529 -16.03 13.27 11.19
C ILE A 529 -16.65 12.42 12.30
N ILE A 530 -16.13 12.52 13.52
CA ILE A 530 -16.58 11.73 14.67
C ILE A 530 -18.03 12.05 15.01
N ILE A 531 -18.37 13.33 15.17
CA ILE A 531 -19.71 13.77 15.58
C ILE A 531 -20.75 13.28 14.57
N ARG A 532 -20.51 13.50 13.26
CA ARG A 532 -21.44 13.06 12.22
C ARG A 532 -21.59 11.55 12.19
N GLY A 533 -20.48 10.81 12.19
CA GLY A 533 -20.55 9.36 12.11
C GLY A 533 -21.19 8.72 13.35
N LEU A 534 -21.02 9.31 14.54
CA LEU A 534 -21.76 8.89 15.73
C LEU A 534 -23.27 9.14 15.60
N ILE A 535 -23.68 10.27 15.00
CA ILE A 535 -25.10 10.54 14.73
C ILE A 535 -25.66 9.50 13.75
N ASP A 536 -24.96 9.22 12.66
CA ASP A 536 -25.43 8.29 11.61
C ASP A 536 -25.53 6.84 12.09
N LEU A 537 -24.66 6.43 13.03
CA LEU A 537 -24.65 5.09 13.60
C LEU A 537 -25.51 4.96 14.88
N GLY A 538 -26.13 6.05 15.36
CA GLY A 538 -26.95 6.02 16.58
C GLY A 538 -26.16 5.92 17.87
N GLY A 539 -24.90 6.38 17.87
CA GLY A 539 -24.04 6.50 19.06
C GLY A 539 -22.89 5.49 19.12
N ILE A 540 -21.96 5.73 20.06
CA ILE A 540 -20.71 4.98 20.19
C ILE A 540 -20.93 3.51 20.57
N GLY A 541 -22.03 3.19 21.26
CA GLY A 541 -22.38 1.82 21.61
C GLY A 541 -22.57 0.94 20.38
N ASN A 542 -23.27 1.44 19.35
CA ASN A 542 -23.48 0.72 18.11
C ASN A 542 -22.18 0.56 17.31
N VAL A 543 -21.34 1.60 17.26
CA VAL A 543 -20.01 1.53 16.63
C VAL A 543 -19.21 0.39 17.25
N TRP A 544 -19.14 0.34 18.59
CA TRP A 544 -18.41 -0.70 19.30
C TRP A 544 -18.96 -2.10 19.02
N GLN A 545 -20.29 -2.28 19.08
CA GLN A 545 -20.91 -3.58 18.83
C GLN A 545 -20.67 -4.10 17.41
N ILE A 546 -20.79 -3.22 16.41
CA ILE A 546 -20.53 -3.59 15.01
C ILE A 546 -19.04 -3.93 14.85
N SER A 547 -18.14 -3.07 15.28
CA SER A 547 -16.69 -3.32 15.18
C SER A 547 -16.27 -4.59 15.91
N TYR A 548 -16.86 -4.90 17.07
CA TYR A 548 -16.62 -6.13 17.81
C TYR A 548 -17.09 -7.37 17.03
N LYS A 549 -18.31 -7.32 16.48
CA LYS A 549 -18.90 -8.42 15.68
C LYS A 549 -18.03 -8.79 14.47
N TYR A 550 -17.40 -7.82 13.83
CA TYR A 550 -16.55 -8.03 12.66
C TYR A 550 -15.05 -8.16 12.99
N GLY A 551 -14.68 -8.37 14.26
CA GLY A 551 -13.30 -8.65 14.66
C GLY A 551 -12.34 -7.47 14.47
N ARG A 552 -12.82 -6.23 14.63
CA ARG A 552 -11.96 -5.02 14.58
C ARG A 552 -11.44 -4.60 15.94
N ILE A 553 -12.00 -5.13 17.02
CA ILE A 553 -11.59 -4.81 18.39
C ILE A 553 -10.58 -5.87 18.86
N GLU A 554 -9.29 -5.50 18.83
CA GLU A 554 -8.17 -6.34 19.25
C GLU A 554 -7.18 -5.52 20.08
N PHE A 555 -6.74 -6.08 21.22
CA PHE A 555 -5.82 -5.42 22.17
C PHE A 555 -4.78 -6.34 22.81
N ASP A 556 -4.84 -7.65 22.56
CA ASP A 556 -4.14 -8.67 23.35
C ASP A 556 -3.15 -9.51 22.55
N ASN A 557 -2.91 -9.21 21.28
CA ASN A 557 -2.02 -10.01 20.45
C ASN A 557 -0.53 -9.79 20.80
N LEU A 558 0.11 -10.86 21.25
CA LEU A 558 1.51 -10.89 21.71
C LEU A 558 2.48 -11.55 20.71
N ASP A 559 1.99 -12.06 19.57
CA ASP A 559 2.81 -12.84 18.63
C ASP A 559 3.79 -11.95 17.85
N PRO A 560 5.12 -12.07 18.05
CA PRO A 560 6.11 -11.21 17.39
C PRO A 560 6.16 -11.35 15.85
N ARG A 561 5.43 -12.31 15.26
CA ARG A 561 5.36 -12.52 13.80
C ARG A 561 4.31 -11.67 13.11
N VAL A 562 3.39 -11.05 13.85
CA VAL A 562 2.32 -10.22 13.28
C VAL A 562 2.72 -8.74 13.22
N ARG A 563 2.07 -7.98 12.31
CA ARG A 563 2.37 -6.56 12.01
C ARG A 563 2.43 -5.67 13.26
N HIS A 564 1.48 -5.83 14.17
CA HIS A 564 1.38 -5.09 15.42
C HIS A 564 1.26 -6.06 16.59
N THR A 565 1.99 -5.78 17.67
CA THR A 565 1.95 -6.53 18.93
C THR A 565 1.87 -5.57 20.11
N VAL A 566 1.35 -6.01 21.25
CA VAL A 566 1.32 -5.19 22.47
C VAL A 566 2.73 -4.67 22.79
N TRP A 567 3.72 -5.57 22.83
CA TRP A 567 5.11 -5.19 23.13
C TRP A 567 5.75 -4.37 22.01
N GLY A 568 5.49 -4.70 20.75
CA GLY A 568 5.99 -3.95 19.61
C GLY A 568 5.52 -2.50 19.62
N LEU A 569 4.23 -2.26 19.88
CA LEU A 569 3.66 -0.92 19.92
C LEU A 569 4.07 -0.14 21.16
N VAL A 570 4.12 -0.76 22.34
CA VAL A 570 4.53 -0.09 23.58
C VAL A 570 6.02 0.27 23.53
N VAL A 571 6.90 -0.66 23.14
CA VAL A 571 8.34 -0.40 23.04
C VAL A 571 8.63 0.64 21.94
N ASN A 572 7.98 0.52 20.78
CA ASN A 572 8.09 1.52 19.72
C ASN A 572 7.59 2.90 20.17
N GLY A 573 6.48 2.98 20.92
CA GLY A 573 5.95 4.23 21.46
C GLY A 573 6.94 4.93 22.41
N ILE A 574 7.63 4.17 23.27
CA ILE A 574 8.68 4.71 24.15
C ILE A 574 9.83 5.28 23.32
N ALA A 575 10.30 4.52 22.32
CA ALA A 575 11.39 4.95 21.45
C ALA A 575 11.01 6.19 20.62
N TYR A 576 9.81 6.21 20.04
CA TYR A 576 9.27 7.33 19.27
C TYR A 576 9.20 8.62 20.10
N SER A 577 8.81 8.52 21.37
CA SER A 577 8.70 9.67 22.27
C SER A 577 10.03 10.35 22.60
N SER A 578 11.17 9.72 22.30
CA SER A 578 12.47 10.38 22.40
C SER A 578 12.51 11.65 21.55
N THR A 579 11.73 11.72 20.46
CA THR A 579 11.60 12.92 19.61
C THR A 579 11.16 14.16 20.40
N PHE A 580 10.27 14.04 21.40
CA PHE A 580 9.89 15.15 22.28
C PHE A 580 11.04 15.65 23.16
N GLY A 581 12.05 14.82 23.42
CA GLY A 581 13.19 15.15 24.27
C GLY A 581 14.46 15.58 23.53
N VAL A 582 14.74 15.00 22.36
CA VAL A 582 16.06 15.17 21.69
C VAL A 582 15.97 15.80 20.30
N SER A 583 14.80 15.77 19.65
CA SER A 583 14.64 16.42 18.35
C SER A 583 14.92 17.90 18.48
N GLN A 584 15.67 18.46 17.54
CA GLN A 584 15.96 19.89 17.50
C GLN A 584 14.69 20.74 17.56
N ALA A 585 13.63 20.33 16.84
CA ALA A 585 12.36 21.04 16.82
C ALA A 585 11.69 21.09 18.21
N SER A 586 11.90 20.06 19.04
CA SER A 586 11.42 20.01 20.43
C SER A 586 12.29 20.86 21.33
N VAL A 587 13.61 20.67 21.23
CA VAL A 587 14.62 21.36 22.04
C VAL A 587 14.48 22.87 21.94
N GLN A 588 14.30 23.39 20.73
CA GLN A 588 14.07 24.83 20.51
C GLN A 588 12.81 25.34 21.23
N ARG A 589 11.72 24.58 21.17
CA ARG A 589 10.41 24.97 21.69
C ARG A 589 10.37 24.97 23.20
N TYR A 590 10.72 23.86 23.85
CA TYR A 590 10.67 23.84 25.32
C TYR A 590 11.77 24.70 25.94
N CYS A 591 12.86 25.02 25.24
CA CYS A 591 13.85 26.02 25.69
C CYS A 591 13.38 27.48 25.50
N SER A 592 12.26 27.72 24.80
CA SER A 592 11.70 29.05 24.56
C SER A 592 10.81 29.57 25.71
N VAL A 593 10.54 28.74 26.73
CA VAL A 593 9.76 29.12 27.91
C VAL A 593 10.66 29.56 29.08
N LYS A 594 10.08 30.31 30.02
CA LYS A 594 10.83 31.05 31.04
C LYS A 594 11.49 30.17 32.11
N THR A 595 10.90 29.03 32.44
CA THR A 595 11.38 28.18 33.54
C THR A 595 11.45 26.71 33.16
N MET A 596 12.33 25.97 33.83
CA MET A 596 12.48 24.52 33.64
C MET A 596 11.15 23.77 33.84
N ARG A 597 10.42 24.08 34.92
CA ARG A 597 9.12 23.44 35.19
C ARG A 597 8.11 23.69 34.08
N GLN A 598 8.12 24.89 33.49
CA GLN A 598 7.29 25.21 32.33
C GLN A 598 7.72 24.43 31.08
N ALA A 599 9.01 24.19 30.89
CA ALA A 599 9.53 23.36 29.79
C ALA A 599 9.06 21.91 29.93
N GLN A 600 9.21 21.31 31.11
CA GLN A 600 8.71 19.96 31.40
C GLN A 600 7.20 19.86 31.22
N LEU A 601 6.47 20.85 31.75
CA LEU A 601 5.01 20.92 31.62
C LEU A 601 4.58 21.04 30.15
N SER A 602 5.31 21.79 29.31
CA SER A 602 4.97 21.92 27.89
C SER A 602 5.06 20.60 27.13
N VAL A 603 6.05 19.75 27.45
CA VAL A 603 6.19 18.41 26.86
C VAL A 603 5.09 17.47 27.33
N VAL A 604 4.77 17.46 28.63
CA VAL A 604 3.69 16.63 29.18
C VAL A 604 2.31 17.05 28.67
N LEU A 605 2.05 18.36 28.55
CA LEU A 605 0.79 18.84 27.97
C LEU A 605 0.68 18.48 26.48
N ALA A 606 1.78 18.51 25.74
CA ALA A 606 1.81 18.05 24.35
C ALA A 606 1.49 16.55 24.26
N SER A 607 2.06 15.72 25.14
CA SER A 607 1.79 14.28 25.14
C SER A 607 0.34 13.95 25.48
N LEU A 608 -0.30 14.71 26.38
CA LEU A 608 -1.73 14.56 26.67
C LEU A 608 -2.61 14.93 25.46
N GLY A 609 -2.23 15.96 24.71
CA GLY A 609 -2.89 16.29 23.44
C GLY A 609 -2.73 15.19 22.38
N ALA A 610 -1.60 14.48 22.38
CA ALA A 610 -1.35 13.39 21.43
C ALA A 610 -2.32 12.22 21.69
N ILE A 611 -2.61 11.90 22.96
CA ILE A 611 -3.65 10.92 23.33
C ILE A 611 -4.97 11.27 22.65
N PHE A 612 -5.38 12.54 22.72
CA PHE A 612 -6.63 12.99 22.11
C PHE A 612 -6.64 12.75 20.59
N PHE A 613 -5.57 13.08 19.87
CA PHE A 613 -5.52 12.89 18.43
C PHE A 613 -5.45 11.41 18.02
N VAL A 614 -4.66 10.59 18.71
CA VAL A 614 -4.57 9.15 18.43
C VAL A 614 -5.91 8.46 18.70
N VAL A 615 -6.52 8.68 19.87
CA VAL A 615 -7.83 8.11 20.20
C VAL A 615 -8.91 8.57 19.23
N SER A 616 -8.93 9.87 18.88
CA SER A 616 -9.89 10.42 17.91
C SER A 616 -9.71 9.81 16.53
N SER A 617 -8.47 9.64 16.08
CA SER A 617 -8.14 8.99 14.81
C SER A 617 -8.59 7.52 14.79
N CYS A 618 -8.35 6.79 15.87
CA CYS A 618 -8.82 5.41 16.00
C CYS A 618 -10.34 5.31 16.03
N LEU A 619 -11.01 6.21 16.76
CA LEU A 619 -12.46 6.27 16.78
C LEU A 619 -13.04 6.61 15.40
N ALA A 620 -12.43 7.55 14.67
CA ALA A 620 -12.84 7.86 13.30
C ALA A 620 -12.72 6.64 12.38
N GLY A 621 -11.64 5.86 12.48
CA GLY A 621 -11.47 4.63 11.71
C GLY A 621 -12.52 3.56 12.03
N LEU A 622 -12.83 3.37 13.31
CA LEU A 622 -13.90 2.47 13.74
C LEU A 622 -15.28 2.91 13.26
N ILE A 623 -15.56 4.22 13.30
CA ILE A 623 -16.81 4.80 12.79
C ILE A 623 -16.95 4.54 11.30
N ILE A 624 -15.92 4.83 10.51
CA ILE A 624 -15.93 4.61 9.06
C ILE A 624 -16.13 3.13 8.76
N PHE A 625 -15.44 2.24 9.49
CA PHE A 625 -15.63 0.80 9.36
C PHE A 625 -17.06 0.37 9.71
N ALA A 626 -17.57 0.78 10.87
CA ALA A 626 -18.89 0.41 11.34
C ALA A 626 -20.00 0.90 10.39
N TYR A 627 -19.82 2.08 9.79
CA TYR A 627 -20.72 2.62 8.77
C TYR A 627 -20.80 1.69 7.55
N TYR A 628 -19.66 1.39 6.92
CA TYR A 628 -19.62 0.53 5.73
C TYR A 628 -20.01 -0.92 6.01
N ALA A 629 -19.69 -1.42 7.20
CA ALA A 629 -20.15 -2.74 7.66
C ALA A 629 -21.68 -2.77 7.85
N ASN A 630 -22.29 -1.69 8.36
CA ASN A 630 -23.74 -1.59 8.56
C ASN A 630 -24.51 -1.48 7.23
N VAL A 631 -23.97 -0.73 6.26
CA VAL A 631 -24.54 -0.60 4.90
C VAL A 631 -24.23 -1.84 4.04
N ALA A 632 -23.45 -2.79 4.56
CA ALA A 632 -23.02 -4.01 3.87
C ALA A 632 -22.31 -3.74 2.53
N CYS A 633 -21.49 -2.69 2.49
CA CYS A 633 -20.77 -2.26 1.31
C CYS A 633 -19.36 -1.85 1.71
N ASP A 634 -18.35 -2.64 1.31
CA ASP A 634 -16.94 -2.28 1.53
C ASP A 634 -16.39 -1.55 0.29
N PRO A 635 -16.02 -0.25 0.40
CA PRO A 635 -15.48 0.53 -0.71
C PRO A 635 -14.20 -0.06 -1.32
N SER A 636 -13.39 -0.74 -0.50
CA SER A 636 -12.17 -1.42 -0.94
C SER A 636 -12.49 -2.62 -1.82
N ALA A 637 -13.33 -3.54 -1.34
CA ALA A 637 -13.77 -4.70 -2.11
C ALA A 637 -14.60 -4.33 -3.36
N ALA A 638 -15.27 -3.18 -3.33
CA ALA A 638 -16.00 -2.62 -4.47
C ALA A 638 -15.08 -2.01 -5.55
N GLY A 639 -13.80 -1.76 -5.23
CA GLY A 639 -12.83 -1.12 -6.14
C GLY A 639 -13.09 0.37 -6.34
N TRP A 640 -13.69 1.05 -5.36
CA TRP A 640 -13.95 2.49 -5.39
C TRP A 640 -12.78 3.33 -4.88
N ILE A 641 -11.94 2.72 -4.06
CA ILE A 641 -10.68 3.26 -3.57
C ILE A 641 -9.53 2.37 -4.05
N GLU A 642 -8.48 2.98 -4.57
CA GLU A 642 -7.28 2.26 -5.02
C GLU A 642 -6.19 2.27 -3.93
N ASP A 643 -6.13 3.34 -3.16
CA ASP A 643 -5.17 3.53 -2.07
C ASP A 643 -5.88 3.52 -0.71
N SER A 644 -5.26 2.88 0.28
CA SER A 644 -5.78 2.83 1.65
C SER A 644 -6.03 4.21 2.29
N ASN A 645 -5.23 5.21 1.92
CA ASN A 645 -5.35 6.59 2.39
C ASN A 645 -6.60 7.29 1.83
N GLN A 646 -7.22 6.77 0.77
CA GLN A 646 -8.43 7.36 0.19
C GLN A 646 -9.71 7.06 0.98
N ILE A 647 -9.69 6.12 1.94
CA ILE A 647 -10.91 5.72 2.68
C ILE A 647 -11.54 6.87 3.47
N VAL A 648 -10.72 7.70 4.11
CA VAL A 648 -11.17 8.85 4.90
C VAL A 648 -11.75 9.95 4.02
N PRO A 649 -11.04 10.48 2.99
CA PRO A 649 -11.63 11.47 2.10
C PRO A 649 -12.84 10.92 1.34
N PHE A 650 -12.86 9.63 0.99
CA PHE A 650 -14.04 8.99 0.38
C PHE A 650 -15.26 9.07 1.30
N TYR A 651 -15.12 8.67 2.57
CA TYR A 651 -16.19 8.79 3.56
C TYR A 651 -16.64 10.25 3.76
N VAL A 652 -15.69 11.20 3.80
CA VAL A 652 -16.03 12.63 3.95
C VAL A 652 -16.84 13.13 2.76
N MET A 653 -16.47 12.77 1.53
CA MET A 653 -17.21 13.16 0.35
C MET A 653 -18.57 12.44 0.26
N GLU A 654 -18.68 11.17 0.65
CA GLU A 654 -19.96 10.45 0.56
C GLU A 654 -20.97 10.92 1.62
N ASN A 655 -20.52 11.03 2.87
CA ASN A 655 -21.41 11.16 4.04
C ASN A 655 -21.42 12.55 4.69
N LEU A 656 -20.41 13.37 4.40
CA LEU A 656 -20.18 14.69 4.98
C LEU A 656 -20.15 15.80 3.92
N SER A 657 -20.79 15.60 2.76
CA SER A 657 -20.96 16.63 1.70
C SER A 657 -21.90 17.78 2.08
N ILE A 658 -21.77 18.28 3.31
CA ILE A 658 -22.32 19.55 3.74
C ILE A 658 -21.32 20.63 3.28
N PRO A 659 -21.75 21.70 2.58
CA PRO A 659 -20.86 22.78 2.19
C PRO A 659 -20.03 23.25 3.39
N VAL A 660 -18.71 23.43 3.23
CA VAL A 660 -17.71 23.77 4.26
C VAL A 660 -17.02 22.56 4.90
N VAL A 661 -17.71 21.44 5.13
CA VAL A 661 -17.13 20.33 5.91
C VAL A 661 -16.00 19.61 5.18
N PRO A 662 -16.13 19.25 3.88
CA PRO A 662 -15.00 18.73 3.11
C PRO A 662 -13.83 19.72 3.03
N GLY A 663 -14.13 21.01 2.84
CA GLY A 663 -13.11 22.07 2.87
C GLY A 663 -12.36 22.15 4.20
N LEU A 664 -13.08 22.07 5.32
CA LEU A 664 -12.52 22.06 6.67
C LEU A 664 -11.68 20.80 6.93
N PHE A 665 -12.14 19.63 6.47
CA PHE A 665 -11.38 18.39 6.58
C PHE A 665 -10.05 18.50 5.83
N ILE A 666 -10.06 18.94 4.57
CA ILE A 666 -8.81 19.12 3.83
C ILE A 666 -7.92 20.19 4.48
N ALA A 667 -8.49 21.31 4.94
CA ALA A 667 -7.74 22.31 5.70
C ALA A 667 -7.08 21.73 6.96
N SER A 668 -7.75 20.80 7.66
CA SER A 668 -7.21 20.10 8.83
C SER A 668 -6.00 19.23 8.50
N LEU A 669 -5.99 18.60 7.32
CA LEU A 669 -4.85 17.83 6.84
C LEU A 669 -3.66 18.75 6.52
N PHE A 670 -3.90 19.84 5.78
CA PHE A 670 -2.84 20.82 5.50
C PHE A 670 -2.34 21.50 6.76
N ALA A 671 -3.19 21.73 7.77
CA ALA A 671 -2.78 22.25 9.07
C ALA A 671 -1.72 21.36 9.73
N GLY A 672 -1.96 20.04 9.80
CA GLY A 672 -0.98 19.10 10.37
C GLY A 672 0.29 18.95 9.52
N ALA A 673 0.20 19.10 8.20
CA ALA A 673 1.39 19.06 7.34
C ALA A 673 2.24 20.33 7.46
N LEU A 674 1.61 21.51 7.42
CA LEU A 674 2.28 22.81 7.52
C LEU A 674 2.96 23.01 8.89
N SER A 675 2.35 22.55 9.98
CA SER A 675 2.97 22.58 11.31
C SER A 675 4.23 21.70 11.37
N SER A 676 4.17 20.47 10.86
CA SER A 676 5.34 19.58 10.79
C SER A 676 6.45 20.15 9.91
N VAL A 677 6.12 20.68 8.73
CA VAL A 677 7.13 21.23 7.81
C VAL A 677 7.77 22.49 8.36
N SER A 678 6.99 23.42 8.93
CA SER A 678 7.54 24.65 9.52
C SER A 678 8.45 24.37 10.72
N SER A 679 8.11 23.34 11.52
CA SER A 679 8.95 22.82 12.60
C SER A 679 10.29 22.31 12.10
N SER A 680 10.27 21.45 11.08
CA SER A 680 11.47 20.91 10.46
C SER A 680 12.29 22.02 9.82
N LEU A 681 11.70 22.93 9.05
CA LEU A 681 12.40 24.07 8.44
C LEU A 681 13.09 24.95 9.49
N SER A 682 12.40 25.29 10.59
CA SER A 682 13.00 26.06 11.70
C SER A 682 14.16 25.32 12.37
N ALA A 683 14.01 24.01 12.58
CA ALA A 683 15.06 23.18 13.16
C ALA A 683 16.29 23.07 12.25
N LEU A 684 16.07 22.82 10.95
CA LEU A 684 17.13 22.69 9.94
C LEU A 684 17.88 24.01 9.74
N ALA A 685 17.17 25.14 9.69
CA ALA A 685 17.80 26.45 9.56
C ALA A 685 18.77 26.70 10.73
N ALA A 686 18.33 26.41 11.96
CA ALA A 686 19.16 26.63 13.14
C ALA A 686 20.37 25.69 13.22
N THR A 687 20.21 24.39 12.99
CA THR A 687 21.34 23.43 13.09
C THR A 687 22.31 23.60 11.94
N THR A 688 21.81 23.91 10.74
CA THR A 688 22.65 24.18 9.57
C THR A 688 23.50 25.42 9.82
N TRP A 689 22.89 26.51 10.29
CA TRP A 689 23.61 27.72 10.64
C TRP A 689 24.66 27.48 11.73
N GLU A 690 24.28 26.87 12.83
CA GLU A 690 25.13 26.77 14.01
C GLU A 690 26.28 25.76 13.84
N ASP A 691 26.05 24.63 13.17
CA ASP A 691 27.01 23.53 13.09
C ASP A 691 27.89 23.57 11.82
N PHE A 692 27.31 23.99 10.68
CA PHE A 692 28.04 24.03 9.41
C PHE A 692 28.54 25.43 9.09
N PHE A 693 27.72 26.48 9.18
CA PHE A 693 28.12 27.78 8.63
C PHE A 693 28.90 28.65 9.62
N LYS A 694 28.38 28.84 10.84
CA LYS A 694 28.98 29.70 11.87
C LYS A 694 30.46 29.38 12.14
N PRO A 695 30.90 28.11 12.21
CA PRO A 695 32.30 27.82 12.52
C PRO A 695 33.32 28.14 11.40
N TYR A 696 32.87 28.25 10.14
CA TYR A 696 33.75 28.55 9.00
C TYR A 696 33.61 29.99 8.51
N TRP A 697 32.66 30.76 9.06
CA TRP A 697 32.53 32.19 8.78
C TRP A 697 33.47 33.01 9.66
N CYS A 698 34.45 33.70 9.06
CA CYS A 698 35.33 34.63 9.77
C CYS A 698 34.51 35.81 10.35
N LEU A 699 34.72 36.08 11.63
CA LEU A 699 34.07 37.12 12.45
C LEU A 699 34.04 38.51 11.77
N ASN A 700 32.81 39.04 11.56
CA ASN A 700 32.39 40.46 11.40
C ASN A 700 31.06 40.62 10.60
N ALA A 701 30.22 39.58 10.51
CA ALA A 701 28.86 39.78 10.02
C ALA A 701 28.01 40.42 11.13
N THR A 702 27.56 41.66 10.94
CA THR A 702 26.49 42.27 11.75
C THR A 702 25.34 41.29 11.88
N GLU A 703 24.75 41.13 13.08
CA GLU A 703 23.72 40.11 13.35
C GLU A 703 22.53 40.19 12.40
N ALA A 704 22.19 41.37 11.89
CA ALA A 704 21.23 41.55 10.80
C ALA A 704 21.54 40.69 9.56
N LYS A 705 22.82 40.54 9.18
CA LYS A 705 23.26 39.66 8.06
C LYS A 705 23.10 38.18 8.41
N ALA A 706 23.41 37.77 9.65
CA ALA A 706 23.20 36.40 10.12
C ALA A 706 21.71 36.04 10.16
N THR A 707 20.86 36.97 10.60
CA THR A 707 19.41 36.84 10.53
C THR A 707 18.94 36.72 9.08
N TRP A 708 19.39 37.61 8.18
CA TRP A 708 19.06 37.52 6.74
C TRP A 708 19.50 36.20 6.09
N ILE A 709 20.65 35.65 6.48
CA ILE A 709 21.11 34.36 5.97
C ILE A 709 20.28 33.20 6.53
N ASN A 710 19.92 33.23 7.82
CA ASN A 710 18.97 32.26 8.37
C ASN A 710 17.62 32.33 7.64
N ARG A 711 17.14 33.53 7.27
CA ARG A 711 15.95 33.73 6.43
C ARG A 711 16.10 33.11 5.04
N LEU A 712 17.29 33.21 4.42
CA LEU A 712 17.62 32.57 3.14
C LEU A 712 17.71 31.05 3.25
N PHE A 713 18.18 30.49 4.36
CA PHE A 713 18.21 29.03 4.56
C PHE A 713 16.84 28.45 4.86
N SER A 714 16.02 29.13 5.67
CA SER A 714 14.60 28.79 5.84
C SER A 714 13.78 29.05 4.58
N GLY A 715 14.31 29.88 3.68
CA GLY A 715 13.71 30.33 2.43
C GLY A 715 14.54 29.86 1.24
N TYR A 716 14.78 28.55 1.11
CA TYR A 716 15.44 28.03 -0.09
C TYR A 716 14.58 28.41 -1.29
N ARG A 717 15.09 29.36 -2.07
CA ARG A 717 14.45 30.00 -3.21
C ARG A 717 14.36 28.97 -4.34
N GLU A 718 13.28 28.18 -4.36
CA GLU A 718 12.80 27.54 -5.60
C GLU A 718 12.24 28.64 -6.50
N GLU A 719 13.11 29.29 -7.26
CA GLU A 719 12.73 29.68 -8.61
C GLU A 719 12.71 28.38 -9.43
N VAL A 720 11.50 28.03 -9.85
CA VAL A 720 11.16 27.11 -10.93
C VAL A 720 12.22 27.18 -12.05
N ASP A 721 13.03 26.13 -12.18
CA ASP A 721 13.36 25.47 -13.46
C ASP A 721 14.44 24.39 -13.28
N GLU A 722 14.10 23.18 -13.68
CA GLU A 722 14.84 21.93 -13.54
C GLU A 722 16.03 21.79 -14.51
N ALA A 723 16.67 22.90 -14.95
CA ALA A 723 17.65 22.86 -16.04
C ALA A 723 19.07 23.34 -15.71
N PHE A 724 19.40 23.77 -14.48
CA PHE A 724 20.66 24.49 -14.27
C PHE A 724 21.43 24.16 -12.97
N ILE A 725 21.75 22.87 -12.79
CA ILE A 725 22.87 22.44 -11.92
C ILE A 725 24.19 22.82 -12.61
N ASN A 726 24.65 24.09 -12.54
CA ASN A 726 26.09 24.39 -12.62
C ASN A 726 26.61 25.80 -12.24
N PRO A 727 25.99 26.95 -12.53
CA PRO A 727 26.68 28.24 -12.42
C PRO A 727 26.44 28.99 -11.10
N TYR A 728 25.40 28.68 -10.33
CA TYR A 728 25.11 29.37 -9.06
C TYR A 728 25.91 28.82 -7.89
N PHE A 729 26.23 27.52 -7.90
CA PHE A 729 27.18 26.92 -6.97
C PHE A 729 28.58 27.54 -7.16
N VAL A 730 28.99 27.78 -8.42
CA VAL A 730 30.26 28.44 -8.76
C VAL A 730 30.26 29.93 -8.42
N ARG A 731 29.13 30.65 -8.56
CA ARG A 731 29.03 32.06 -8.16
C ARG A 731 28.99 32.24 -6.64
N PHE A 732 28.30 31.36 -5.92
CA PHE A 732 28.32 31.30 -4.45
C PHE A 732 29.71 30.92 -3.92
N TYR A 733 30.38 29.97 -4.56
CA TYR A 733 31.76 29.58 -4.24
C TYR A 733 32.77 30.69 -4.56
N LYS A 734 32.61 31.41 -5.69
CA LYS A 734 33.42 32.61 -6.02
C LYS A 734 33.14 33.79 -5.08
N PHE A 735 31.92 33.92 -4.58
CA PHE A 735 31.56 34.92 -3.57
C PHE A 735 32.17 34.57 -2.20
N LEU A 736 32.16 33.29 -1.81
CA LEU A 736 32.83 32.78 -0.60
C LEU A 736 34.36 32.91 -0.68
N SER A 737 34.96 32.57 -1.83
CA SER A 737 36.40 32.70 -2.11
C SER A 737 36.89 34.15 -2.12
N ARG A 738 36.03 35.12 -2.48
CA ARG A 738 36.39 36.55 -2.47
C ARG A 738 36.13 37.23 -1.12
N SER A 739 35.19 36.72 -0.33
CA SER A 739 34.76 37.37 0.93
C SER A 739 35.46 36.80 2.17
N CYS A 740 35.85 35.53 2.15
CA CYS A 740 36.78 34.95 3.09
C CYS A 740 38.06 34.65 2.31
N ASN A 741 39.18 35.27 2.69
CA ASN A 741 40.48 34.98 2.11
C ASN A 741 40.92 33.55 2.52
N ILE A 742 40.27 32.54 1.94
CA ILE A 742 40.49 31.12 2.20
C ILE A 742 41.76 30.73 1.44
N ASN A 743 42.91 30.90 2.08
CA ASN A 743 44.11 30.14 1.73
C ASN A 743 44.01 28.78 2.42
N LEU A 744 43.27 27.84 1.82
CA LEU A 744 43.37 26.42 2.16
C LEU A 744 44.13 25.72 1.03
N MET A 745 45.36 25.31 1.33
CA MET A 745 46.22 24.39 0.59
C MET A 745 46.55 24.73 -0.88
N ARG A 746 47.64 25.46 -1.09
CA ARG A 746 48.56 25.16 -2.20
C ARG A 746 49.13 23.76 -1.95
N ALA A 747 48.50 22.74 -2.50
CA ALA A 747 49.22 21.53 -2.85
C ALA A 747 50.21 21.93 -3.96
N THR A 748 51.50 21.91 -3.64
CA THR A 748 52.58 22.00 -4.63
C THR A 748 52.44 20.85 -5.63
N PRO A 749 52.33 21.11 -6.94
CA PRO A 749 52.57 20.09 -7.93
C PRO A 749 54.09 20.04 -8.15
N SER A 750 54.79 19.21 -7.38
CA SER A 750 56.14 18.78 -7.73
C SER A 750 56.11 17.29 -8.00
N ASN A 751 56.51 16.95 -9.22
CA ASN A 751 56.76 15.62 -9.77
C ASN A 751 55.62 15.04 -10.62
N ALA A 752 55.41 15.70 -11.76
CA ALA A 752 55.20 14.97 -13.00
C ALA A 752 56.42 14.07 -13.25
N VAL A 753 56.16 12.80 -13.48
CA VAL A 753 57.09 11.84 -14.09
C VAL A 753 57.48 12.40 -15.46
N GLN A 754 58.75 12.74 -15.65
CA GLN A 754 59.37 12.81 -16.98
C GLN A 754 60.04 11.46 -17.30
N PRO A 755 60.15 11.09 -18.58
CA PRO A 755 60.70 9.80 -18.99
C PRO A 755 62.22 9.76 -18.77
N VAL A 756 62.69 8.54 -18.51
CA VAL A 756 64.09 8.10 -18.43
C VAL A 756 64.87 8.48 -19.69
N ASP A 757 66.13 8.91 -19.52
CA ASP A 757 67.27 8.47 -20.34
C ASP A 757 68.60 8.81 -19.63
N ASP A 758 69.31 7.74 -19.28
CA ASP A 758 70.75 7.49 -19.28
C ASP A 758 71.76 8.45 -18.62
N ALA A 759 72.43 7.93 -17.57
CA ALA A 759 73.83 7.47 -17.62
C ALA A 759 74.58 7.73 -16.30
N GLU A 760 75.05 6.65 -15.68
CA GLU A 760 76.05 6.63 -14.62
C GLU A 760 77.40 7.17 -15.13
N ALA A 761 78.07 7.98 -14.30
CA ALA A 761 79.52 8.16 -14.34
C ALA A 761 80.08 8.12 -12.91
N ILE A 762 80.75 7.01 -12.66
CA ILE A 762 81.71 6.59 -11.63
C ILE A 762 82.76 7.65 -11.25
N GLU A 763 83.28 7.52 -10.02
CA GLU A 763 84.68 7.67 -9.55
C GLU A 763 85.05 8.71 -8.44
N VAL A 764 85.26 8.16 -7.23
CA VAL A 764 86.51 8.16 -6.42
C VAL A 764 87.02 9.46 -5.75
N SER A 765 87.11 9.44 -4.41
CA SER A 765 88.39 9.33 -3.68
C SER A 765 88.28 9.46 -2.14
N GLU A 766 88.75 8.40 -1.47
CA GLU A 766 89.69 8.32 -0.35
C GLU A 766 89.53 9.08 1.01
N LEU A 767 89.38 8.26 2.06
CA LEU A 767 90.24 8.10 3.26
C LEU A 767 90.52 9.30 4.20
N SER A 768 90.06 9.20 5.45
CA SER A 768 90.83 8.56 6.55
C SER A 768 90.38 9.00 7.98
N LYS A 769 90.58 8.08 8.94
CA LYS A 769 90.68 8.23 10.41
C LYS A 769 89.37 8.39 11.21
N GLN A 770 88.90 7.30 11.83
CA GLN A 770 89.22 6.79 13.19
C GLN A 770 88.33 7.41 14.29
N SER A 771 87.39 6.64 14.85
CA SER A 771 87.62 5.96 16.15
C SER A 771 86.37 5.21 16.66
N ASN A 772 86.62 3.93 16.94
CA ASN A 772 86.15 3.09 18.06
C ASN A 772 84.65 2.78 18.29
N SER A 773 84.32 1.55 17.91
CA SER A 773 83.44 0.55 18.55
C SER A 773 83.99 0.12 19.95
N PRO A 774 83.39 -0.82 20.76
CA PRO A 774 82.52 -1.91 20.31
C PRO A 774 81.43 -2.51 21.26
N SER A 775 80.56 -3.28 20.60
CA SER A 775 80.03 -4.62 20.94
C SER A 775 79.18 -4.90 22.19
N ARG A 776 78.00 -5.52 21.99
CA ARG A 776 77.85 -7.00 22.07
C ARG A 776 76.50 -7.53 21.54
N GLN A 777 76.63 -8.73 20.96
CA GLN A 777 75.71 -9.64 20.28
C GLN A 777 74.49 -10.13 21.07
N GLY A 778 73.50 -10.67 20.34
CA GLY A 778 72.95 -12.00 20.67
C GLY A 778 71.43 -12.22 20.53
N ASP A 779 70.93 -12.21 19.29
CA ASP A 779 70.19 -13.28 18.60
C ASP A 779 68.85 -13.90 19.13
N ASP A 780 67.90 -13.89 18.19
CA ASP A 780 66.99 -14.97 17.74
C ASP A 780 65.57 -15.20 18.33
N GLU A 781 64.58 -14.76 17.53
CA GLU A 781 63.26 -15.40 17.24
C GLU A 781 63.46 -16.76 16.49
N PRO A 782 62.46 -17.67 16.24
CA PRO A 782 61.03 -17.42 15.95
C PRO A 782 59.99 -18.52 16.39
N LYS A 783 58.70 -18.27 16.09
CA LYS A 783 57.51 -19.20 16.07
C LYS A 783 57.33 -19.85 14.66
N PRO A 784 56.27 -20.63 14.31
CA PRO A 784 55.27 -21.48 15.02
C PRO A 784 55.03 -22.89 14.35
N VAL A 785 54.05 -23.70 14.85
CA VAL A 785 52.91 -24.35 14.11
C VAL A 785 52.34 -25.62 14.84
N ASN A 786 51.01 -25.77 14.72
CA ASN A 786 50.01 -26.77 15.19
C ASN A 786 50.31 -28.29 15.07
N GLN A 787 49.68 -29.12 15.92
CA GLN A 787 48.51 -30.01 15.61
C GLN A 787 48.10 -30.92 16.80
N SER A 788 46.89 -31.49 16.70
CA SER A 788 46.06 -32.17 17.70
C SER A 788 46.08 -33.72 17.62
N GLU A 789 45.51 -34.35 18.67
CA GLU A 789 44.81 -35.66 18.77
C GLU A 789 45.42 -36.79 19.64
N ASP A 790 44.50 -37.37 20.45
CA ASP A 790 44.30 -38.73 21.01
C ASP A 790 45.28 -39.44 21.98
N GLU A 791 44.75 -39.93 23.12
CA GLU A 791 44.59 -41.38 23.48
C GLU A 791 44.32 -41.70 25.01
N VAL A 792 43.35 -42.63 25.24
CA VAL A 792 43.35 -43.83 26.14
C VAL A 792 43.08 -43.79 27.69
N GLN A 793 42.33 -44.82 28.17
CA GLN A 793 41.73 -45.18 29.50
C GLN A 793 42.72 -45.85 30.53
N PRO A 794 42.35 -46.70 31.57
CA PRO A 794 41.24 -46.85 32.58
C PRO A 794 41.70 -47.18 34.06
N GLY A 795 40.78 -47.44 35.03
CA GLY A 795 40.98 -48.29 36.25
C GLY A 795 40.49 -47.72 37.63
N GLU A 796 39.37 -48.21 38.23
CA GLU A 796 39.17 -49.17 39.37
C GLU A 796 39.20 -48.59 40.83
N VAL A 797 38.06 -48.52 41.57
CA VAL A 797 37.40 -49.43 42.57
C VAL A 797 37.78 -49.18 44.06
N THR A 798 36.80 -48.87 44.94
CA THR A 798 36.39 -49.67 46.16
C THR A 798 35.46 -48.92 47.14
N ASP A 799 34.52 -49.71 47.69
CA ASP A 799 33.84 -49.66 48.99
C ASP A 799 32.48 -48.97 49.20
N GLU A 800 31.45 -49.81 49.04
CA GLU A 800 30.19 -49.91 49.81
C GLU A 800 30.43 -50.64 51.17
N PRO A 801 29.48 -50.86 52.14
CA PRO A 801 28.04 -51.11 51.93
C PRO A 801 27.03 -50.74 53.07
N LYS A 802 25.74 -51.06 52.82
CA LYS A 802 24.59 -51.38 53.74
C LYS A 802 23.77 -50.21 54.32
N ARG A 803 22.42 -50.26 54.42
CA ARG A 803 21.33 -51.15 53.96
C ARG A 803 19.97 -50.55 54.40
N GLU A 804 18.89 -50.93 53.68
CA GLU A 804 17.47 -51.07 54.10
C GLU A 804 16.66 -49.79 54.44
N GLY A 805 15.40 -49.58 54.02
CA GLY A 805 14.45 -50.36 53.22
C GLY A 805 13.03 -49.72 53.23
N GLN A 806 12.16 -50.19 52.33
CA GLN A 806 10.67 -50.17 52.32
C GLN A 806 9.95 -48.83 52.04
N SER A 807 9.22 -48.64 50.92
CA SER A 807 7.97 -49.26 50.43
C SER A 807 6.72 -48.89 51.24
N GLY A 808 5.72 -48.28 50.59
CA GLY A 808 4.40 -48.06 51.20
C GLY A 808 3.52 -47.13 50.38
N GLU A 809 2.62 -47.74 49.64
CA GLU A 809 1.61 -47.22 48.72
C GLU A 809 0.31 -46.83 49.47
N GLU A 810 -0.63 -46.26 48.72
CA GLU A 810 -2.10 -46.25 48.95
C GLU A 810 -2.79 -45.12 49.76
N ASP A 811 -3.59 -44.38 48.97
CA ASP A 811 -5.06 -44.28 49.09
C ASP A 811 -5.76 -43.02 49.61
N ARG A 812 -6.57 -42.48 48.70
CA ARG A 812 -7.78 -41.65 48.93
C ARG A 812 -8.93 -42.55 49.41
N PRO A 813 -9.99 -42.02 50.03
CA PRO A 813 -11.22 -41.69 49.27
C PRO A 813 -11.90 -40.39 49.77
N VAL A 814 -12.44 -39.50 48.91
CA VAL A 814 -13.77 -39.48 48.24
C VAL A 814 -14.98 -39.33 49.19
N ALA A 815 -15.82 -38.33 48.87
CA ALA A 815 -17.29 -38.24 48.99
C ALA A 815 -17.76 -36.96 49.73
N ASP A 816 -18.84 -36.25 49.38
CA ASP A 816 -19.72 -36.18 48.21
C ASP A 816 -20.76 -35.06 48.49
N LYS A 817 -21.47 -34.62 47.44
CA LYS A 817 -22.86 -34.07 47.43
C LYS A 817 -23.23 -32.63 47.88
N LYS A 818 -23.52 -31.83 46.84
CA LYS A 818 -24.86 -31.48 46.26
C LYS A 818 -25.90 -30.62 47.03
N THR A 819 -26.42 -29.66 46.23
CA THR A 819 -27.82 -29.15 46.02
C THR A 819 -28.45 -28.31 47.15
N ASP A 820 -29.18 -27.22 46.88
CA ASP A 820 -30.08 -26.88 45.75
C ASP A 820 -29.68 -25.69 44.86
#